data_AF-A0A148N7K9-F1
#
_entry.id   AF-A0A148N7K9-F1
#
_cell.length_a   1.000
_cell.length_b   1.000
_cell.length_c   1.000
_cell.angle_alpha   90.00
_cell.angle_beta   90.00
_cell.angle_gamma   90.00
#
_symmetry.space_group_name_H-M   'P 1'
#
loop_
_entity.id
_entity.type
_entity.pdbx_description
1 polymer ?
#
loop_
_entity_poly.entity_id
_entity_poly.type
_entity_poly.pdbx_seq_one_letter_code
_entity_poly.pdbx_strand_id
1 'polypeptide(L)'
;MIKICCLLFMAIFLLSPASWAQSACSDWIAKIISAQGQVVVQRKNKNIEEAYPTLAICPGDSVQTGKYARATLQLRNDSLLNLDQNTSLVFSEAQPANQQETSWWINLFTGNTFFRSRRPQRLRVRTPFVNAVHEGTEFLVDVTQDRARILVFDGTVKAANVQGQLKIAAGQAAEARKNQAPKPVKLIIKPEDAVQWALYYPPLVDITYFQNTVSNPLLRNAAQAYQKGRIDEALSLLDKLPAEQQNSNYYLLRAALLLSVGQVDEARQAIETLLGQKPGSSAGLALQAVIAVAKNHKQKALELARRAVTQQPDSSLPHIALAYAYQAAFQIEKAYQSVQTAVDLAPQNALAHALLAELSLATGDTNTAMKAAQRAVQLNPNLARSQNVLGFAHLARFEISEAAEHFTTAITLEPANPLAHLGLGLTKIRRGHLKDGTRLMETAVSLDPNNALMRSYLGKAYYELKQGNFASTEFRLAKQMDPNDPTPWFYDAIYKQTVNRPVEALHDMQKAIELNNNRGVYRSKLLLDSDLAARSASLGRIYNDLGFQKLGLLEGWKSVNTDPGNYSAHRLLADNYATLPRHNIARVSELLQSQLLQPLNLTPIQPQLGQANLLLLDGLGPTDLSFTEFNPLFMRNRAAIQAAGIVAGNDTLGDEIVVSGLWNNYSFSLGQFHYETEGYRPNNDANQNIYTGFIQTQLTPQLSVQTEIRYDEITSGDISQNFSKKRFIRDQRKRFSSFSPRIGVHYTINPNHNIILSFIYKDSNFNRRNRNPLFSFRNFNIDKTTYQAEAEYLLDYKFAHLVIGGGYVNEQETNKKSNKKTHSDTQHVNGFIYSHLNLGYHLTTTLGISVDSFDDNNLDKTLRVNPKIGLLWKPTPSTTFRAAWFKTLKRPLTSNQTIEPTQVAGFNQFFDDTNGTKTTRYGVAVDQTLSDNLFGGLSMSWRDLGIPVENKKFQFDQEERFHRAYLYWTPTTNLSIRTEYSFEQIRLDLSEAPTSPLPSKITTHKVPLGIRYFHPSGIFAQLKTTYINQRTVFDFFKTDSGHDQFWLVDTAVGYRFPKRLGILTIGVKNLFDKQFSFEGYNFSTASAIGFKNATQPERIVFARLLLSFN
;
A
#
# COMPACT_ATOMS: atom_id res chain seq x y z
N MET A 1 -17.94 -59.97 -35.20
CA MET A 1 -18.41 -58.61 -35.54
C MET A 1 -17.87 -57.64 -34.51
N ILE A 2 -17.57 -56.40 -34.91
CA ILE A 2 -16.75 -55.40 -34.18
C ILE A 2 -15.22 -55.59 -34.39
N LYS A 3 -14.87 -55.74 -35.67
CA LYS A 3 -13.55 -55.45 -36.27
C LYS A 3 -13.75 -54.94 -37.71
N ILE A 4 -14.69 -54.01 -37.92
CA ILE A 4 -14.82 -53.16 -39.12
C ILE A 4 -15.54 -51.90 -38.62
N CYS A 5 -14.79 -50.87 -38.23
CA CYS A 5 -15.31 -49.49 -38.14
C CYS A 5 -14.18 -48.44 -38.03
N CYS A 6 -12.97 -48.83 -37.61
CA CYS A 6 -11.83 -47.90 -37.50
C CYS A 6 -11.06 -47.65 -38.81
N LEU A 7 -11.43 -48.27 -39.94
CA LEU A 7 -10.65 -48.19 -41.19
C LEU A 7 -11.21 -47.25 -42.26
N LEU A 8 -12.37 -46.62 -42.04
CA LEU A 8 -13.01 -45.74 -43.04
C LEU A 8 -12.94 -44.24 -42.74
N PHE A 9 -12.35 -43.82 -41.62
CA PHE A 9 -12.09 -42.41 -41.32
C PHE A 9 -10.64 -41.97 -41.59
N MET A 10 -9.83 -42.83 -42.23
CA MET A 10 -8.40 -42.60 -42.48
C MET A 10 -8.05 -42.32 -43.96
N ALA A 11 -9.05 -42.03 -44.82
CA ALA A 11 -8.85 -41.90 -46.27
C ALA A 11 -9.34 -40.59 -46.92
N ILE A 12 -9.72 -39.56 -46.15
CA ILE A 12 -10.06 -38.21 -46.67
C ILE A 12 -9.17 -37.13 -46.01
N PHE A 13 -7.88 -37.41 -45.86
CA PHE A 13 -6.88 -36.43 -45.44
C PHE A 13 -5.57 -36.50 -46.24
N LEU A 14 -5.64 -37.05 -47.45
CA LEU A 14 -4.55 -37.03 -48.43
C LEU A 14 -4.99 -36.18 -49.62
N LEU A 15 -4.99 -34.86 -49.44
CA LEU A 15 -4.86 -33.80 -50.45
C LEU A 15 -4.93 -32.45 -49.72
N SER A 16 -3.94 -32.20 -48.88
CA SER A 16 -3.59 -30.86 -48.41
C SER A 16 -2.25 -30.52 -49.07
N PRO A 17 -2.08 -29.36 -49.72
CA PRO A 17 -0.77 -28.99 -50.23
C PRO A 17 0.19 -28.92 -49.04
N ALA A 18 1.35 -29.55 -49.19
CA ALA A 18 2.45 -29.47 -48.25
C ALA A 18 2.82 -27.99 -48.05
N SER A 19 2.22 -27.36 -47.04
CA SER A 19 2.73 -26.13 -46.47
C SER A 19 3.96 -26.54 -45.67
N TRP A 20 5.09 -25.97 -46.08
CA TRP A 20 6.39 -26.21 -45.48
C TRP A 20 6.31 -25.90 -43.98
N ALA A 21 6.36 -26.92 -43.13
CA ALA A 21 6.59 -26.75 -41.71
C ALA A 21 8.02 -26.22 -41.52
N GLN A 22 8.14 -24.89 -41.43
CA GLN A 22 9.39 -24.19 -41.13
C GLN A 22 9.91 -24.69 -39.78
N SER A 23 11.13 -25.24 -39.77
CA SER A 23 11.75 -25.86 -38.60
C SER A 23 11.73 -24.92 -37.40
N ALA A 24 10.98 -25.28 -36.35
CA ALA A 24 10.99 -24.55 -35.09
C ALA A 24 12.43 -24.56 -34.52
N CYS A 25 13.01 -23.39 -34.33
CA CYS A 25 14.34 -23.20 -33.77
C CYS A 25 14.43 -23.78 -32.35
N SER A 26 15.07 -24.94 -32.18
CA SER A 26 15.23 -25.58 -30.87
C SER A 26 16.18 -24.81 -29.94
N ASP A 27 17.24 -24.21 -30.49
CA ASP A 27 18.25 -23.41 -29.78
C ASP A 27 18.17 -21.92 -30.11
N TRP A 28 17.04 -21.29 -29.77
CA TRP A 28 16.86 -19.85 -29.95
C TRP A 28 17.74 -19.02 -28.98
N ILE A 29 18.20 -17.85 -29.45
CA ILE A 29 18.99 -16.87 -28.70
C ILE A 29 18.12 -15.71 -28.22
N ALA A 30 17.23 -15.23 -29.08
CA ALA A 30 16.34 -14.11 -28.79
C ALA A 30 14.92 -14.38 -29.28
N LYS A 31 13.95 -13.59 -28.80
CA LYS A 31 12.59 -13.54 -29.32
C LYS A 31 12.18 -12.10 -29.58
N ILE A 32 11.42 -11.88 -30.65
CA ILE A 32 10.75 -10.60 -30.90
C ILE A 32 9.64 -10.44 -29.84
N ILE A 33 9.67 -9.35 -29.09
CA ILE A 33 8.62 -8.98 -28.13
C ILE A 33 7.68 -7.93 -28.73
N SER A 34 8.25 -7.02 -29.51
CA SER A 34 7.55 -5.93 -30.16
C SER A 34 8.20 -5.66 -31.50
N ALA A 35 7.40 -5.43 -32.54
CA ALA A 35 7.85 -5.00 -33.86
C ALA A 35 6.83 -3.99 -34.38
N GLN A 36 7.29 -2.81 -34.77
CA GLN A 36 6.48 -1.73 -35.33
C GLN A 36 7.11 -1.32 -36.66
N GLY A 37 6.33 -1.23 -37.73
CA GLY A 37 6.83 -0.98 -39.08
C GLY A 37 7.53 -2.20 -39.68
N GLN A 38 8.31 -1.97 -40.75
CA GLN A 38 9.00 -3.05 -41.46
C GLN A 38 10.20 -3.57 -40.66
N VAL A 39 10.03 -4.73 -40.03
CA VAL A 39 11.08 -5.45 -39.32
C VAL A 39 11.21 -6.84 -39.94
N VAL A 40 12.40 -7.19 -40.39
CA VAL A 40 12.65 -8.47 -41.06
C VAL A 40 13.70 -9.28 -40.31
N VAL A 41 13.48 -10.59 -40.27
CA VAL A 41 14.46 -11.56 -39.79
C VAL A 41 14.98 -12.31 -41.01
N GLN A 42 16.28 -12.21 -41.24
CA GLN A 42 16.96 -13.00 -42.26
C GLN A 42 17.61 -14.20 -41.59
N ARG A 43 17.14 -15.39 -41.93
CA ARG A 43 17.65 -16.66 -41.44
C ARG A 43 19.06 -16.95 -41.97
N LYS A 44 19.82 -17.80 -41.28
CA LYS A 44 21.16 -18.26 -41.74
C LYS A 44 21.16 -18.82 -43.17
N ASN A 45 20.06 -19.44 -43.61
CA ASN A 45 19.88 -19.95 -44.98
C ASN A 45 19.47 -18.86 -46.01
N LYS A 46 19.50 -17.59 -45.63
CA LYS A 46 19.06 -16.40 -46.38
C LYS A 46 17.55 -16.27 -46.61
N ASN A 47 16.71 -17.11 -46.02
CA ASN A 47 15.27 -16.89 -46.04
C ASN A 47 14.92 -15.63 -45.24
N ILE A 48 14.06 -14.79 -45.79
CA ILE A 48 13.58 -13.57 -45.13
C ILE A 48 12.14 -13.82 -44.69
N GLU A 49 11.85 -13.49 -43.45
CA GLU A 49 10.50 -13.52 -42.89
C GLU A 49 10.23 -12.20 -42.15
N GLU A 50 8.97 -11.78 -42.15
CA GLU A 50 8.54 -10.60 -41.40
C GLU A 50 8.49 -10.91 -39.90
N ALA A 51 8.95 -9.97 -39.08
CA ALA A 51 9.00 -10.16 -37.64
C ALA A 51 7.59 -10.03 -37.03
N TYR A 52 7.21 -11.02 -36.23
CA TYR A 52 5.99 -10.98 -35.43
C TYR A 52 6.30 -11.27 -33.96
N PRO A 53 5.46 -10.81 -33.01
CA PRO A 53 5.66 -11.10 -31.59
C PRO A 53 5.81 -12.61 -31.34
N THR A 54 6.75 -12.98 -30.48
CA THR A 54 7.17 -14.35 -30.12
C THR A 54 8.04 -15.09 -31.15
N LEU A 55 8.31 -14.49 -32.32
CA LEU A 55 9.21 -15.07 -33.31
C LEU A 55 10.61 -15.32 -32.72
N ALA A 56 11.09 -16.55 -32.81
CA ALA A 56 12.37 -16.98 -32.26
C ALA A 56 13.52 -16.72 -33.25
N ILE A 57 14.63 -16.19 -32.73
CA ILE A 57 15.85 -15.85 -33.47
C ILE A 57 16.94 -16.87 -33.14
N CYS A 58 17.52 -17.50 -34.17
CA CYS A 58 18.54 -18.53 -34.04
C CYS A 58 19.96 -17.94 -34.13
N PRO A 59 20.99 -18.69 -33.70
CA PRO A 59 22.38 -18.39 -34.02
C PRO A 59 22.58 -18.27 -35.54
N GLY A 60 23.23 -17.20 -35.98
CA GLY A 60 23.48 -16.87 -37.38
C GLY A 60 22.39 -16.04 -38.04
N ASP A 61 21.23 -15.85 -37.41
CA ASP A 61 20.17 -15.00 -37.95
C ASP A 61 20.52 -13.51 -37.80
N SER A 62 20.02 -12.71 -38.73
CA SER A 62 20.08 -11.25 -38.67
C SER A 62 18.71 -10.63 -38.50
N VAL A 63 18.63 -9.53 -37.75
CA VAL A 63 17.40 -8.75 -37.58
C VAL A 63 17.66 -7.34 -38.09
N GLN A 64 16.76 -6.85 -38.95
CA GLN A 64 16.90 -5.56 -39.62
C GLN A 64 15.61 -4.75 -39.45
N THR A 65 15.75 -3.50 -39.03
CA THR A 65 14.65 -2.52 -38.97
C THR A 65 14.76 -1.58 -40.17
N GLY A 66 13.65 -1.36 -40.87
CA GLY A 66 13.54 -0.39 -41.96
C GLY A 66 13.36 1.05 -41.46
N LYS A 67 13.09 1.97 -42.39
CA LYS A 67 12.71 3.36 -42.10
C LYS A 67 11.39 3.39 -41.31
N TYR A 68 11.30 4.25 -40.30
CA TYR A 68 10.17 4.37 -39.37
C TYR A 68 9.88 3.11 -38.53
N ALA A 69 10.73 2.08 -38.60
CA ALA A 69 10.51 0.82 -37.89
C ALA A 69 11.25 0.78 -36.55
N ARG A 70 10.69 0.08 -35.57
CA ARG A 70 11.31 -0.19 -34.27
C ARG A 70 11.03 -1.63 -33.86
N ALA A 71 11.94 -2.23 -33.12
CA ALA A 71 11.73 -3.57 -32.58
C ALA A 71 12.28 -3.70 -31.17
N THR A 72 11.68 -4.57 -30.36
CA THR A 72 12.22 -4.98 -29.07
C THR A 72 12.42 -6.48 -29.05
N LEU A 73 13.61 -6.92 -28.64
CA LEU A 73 13.98 -8.32 -28.53
C LEU A 73 14.27 -8.68 -27.08
N GLN A 74 13.88 -9.88 -26.68
CA GLN A 74 14.27 -10.49 -25.42
C GLN A 74 15.26 -11.62 -25.67
N LEU A 75 16.45 -11.53 -25.08
CA LEU A 75 17.42 -12.62 -25.08
C LEU A 75 17.02 -13.72 -24.11
N ARG A 76 17.57 -14.92 -24.31
CA ARG A 76 17.42 -16.07 -23.41
C ARG A 76 17.90 -15.83 -21.98
N ASN A 77 18.75 -14.83 -21.76
CA ASN A 77 19.20 -14.40 -20.43
C ASN A 77 18.35 -13.27 -19.81
N ASP A 78 17.16 -13.02 -20.35
CA ASP A 78 16.20 -11.99 -19.95
C ASP A 78 16.64 -10.54 -20.23
N SER A 79 17.74 -10.31 -20.96
CA SER A 79 18.11 -8.96 -21.40
C SER A 79 17.19 -8.48 -22.52
N LEU A 80 16.85 -7.19 -22.50
CA LEU A 80 16.02 -6.54 -23.51
C LEU A 80 16.88 -5.66 -24.42
N LEU A 81 16.57 -5.68 -25.71
CA LEU A 81 17.22 -4.89 -26.75
C LEU A 81 16.16 -4.13 -27.51
N ASN A 82 16.20 -2.81 -27.47
CA ASN A 82 15.36 -1.96 -28.31
C ASN A 82 16.19 -1.53 -29.52
N LEU A 83 15.64 -1.71 -30.71
CA LEU A 83 16.23 -1.33 -31.99
C LEU A 83 15.50 -0.12 -32.54
N ASP A 84 16.27 0.90 -32.93
CA ASP A 84 15.77 2.05 -33.68
C ASP A 84 15.66 1.73 -35.17
N GLN A 85 15.16 2.66 -35.99
CA GLN A 85 15.11 2.51 -37.44
C GLN A 85 16.49 2.32 -38.07
N ASN A 86 16.54 1.66 -39.24
CA ASN A 86 17.78 1.41 -40.00
C ASN A 86 18.87 0.68 -39.21
N THR A 87 18.47 -0.18 -38.27
CA THR A 87 19.37 -0.94 -37.41
C THR A 87 19.54 -2.35 -37.95
N SER A 88 20.79 -2.83 -38.01
CA SER A 88 21.12 -4.18 -38.46
C SER A 88 22.03 -4.90 -37.46
N LEU A 89 21.58 -6.06 -37.01
CA LEU A 89 22.29 -6.90 -36.06
C LEU A 89 22.34 -8.37 -36.50
N VAL A 90 23.42 -9.06 -36.16
CA VAL A 90 23.59 -10.50 -36.36
C VAL A 90 23.91 -11.16 -35.04
N PHE A 91 23.21 -12.25 -34.73
CA PHE A 91 23.50 -13.06 -33.55
C PHE A 91 24.55 -14.13 -33.90
N SER A 92 25.71 -14.09 -33.26
CA SER A 92 26.80 -15.04 -33.53
C SER A 92 26.63 -16.34 -32.76
N GLU A 93 27.15 -17.45 -33.29
CA GLU A 93 27.26 -18.72 -32.55
C GLU A 93 28.08 -18.54 -31.26
N ALA A 94 27.63 -19.17 -30.17
CA ALA A 94 28.33 -19.12 -28.88
C ALA A 94 29.68 -19.85 -29.01
N GLN A 95 30.79 -19.16 -28.73
CA GLN A 95 32.07 -19.86 -28.58
C GLN A 95 32.07 -20.64 -27.25
N PRO A 96 32.55 -21.89 -27.23
CA PRO A 96 32.77 -22.60 -25.98
C PRO A 96 33.96 -21.95 -25.26
N ALA A 97 33.68 -21.03 -24.34
CA ALA A 97 34.63 -20.67 -23.31
C ALA A 97 34.55 -21.76 -22.22
N ASN A 98 35.70 -22.37 -21.89
CA ASN A 98 35.92 -23.38 -20.86
C ASN A 98 34.71 -23.61 -19.92
N GLN A 99 34.06 -24.76 -20.11
CA GLN A 99 33.05 -25.41 -19.25
C GLN A 99 32.52 -24.55 -18.09
N GLN A 100 31.65 -23.57 -18.40
CA GLN A 100 30.49 -23.15 -17.57
C GLN A 100 29.72 -21.94 -18.12
N GLU A 101 30.21 -21.21 -19.14
CA GLU A 101 29.54 -19.99 -19.60
C GLU A 101 29.46 -19.88 -21.14
N THR A 102 28.25 -19.98 -21.70
CA THR A 102 27.98 -19.59 -23.09
C THR A 102 27.89 -18.06 -23.19
N SER A 103 28.91 -17.41 -23.74
CA SER A 103 28.86 -15.97 -24.05
C SER A 103 28.48 -15.75 -25.53
N TRP A 104 27.32 -15.14 -25.78
CA TRP A 104 26.87 -14.79 -27.13
C TRP A 104 27.43 -13.43 -27.56
N TRP A 105 27.84 -13.31 -28.83
CA TRP A 105 28.25 -12.06 -29.44
C TRP A 105 27.15 -11.50 -30.31
N ILE A 106 26.75 -10.25 -30.04
CA ILE A 106 25.83 -9.49 -30.89
C ILE A 106 26.67 -8.58 -31.76
N ASN A 107 26.68 -8.82 -33.06
CA ASN A 107 27.37 -7.97 -34.02
C ASN A 107 26.40 -6.88 -34.47
N LEU A 108 26.62 -5.64 -34.04
CA LEU A 108 25.82 -4.47 -34.42
C LEU A 108 26.58 -3.71 -35.52
N PHE A 109 26.06 -3.71 -36.74
CA PHE A 109 26.75 -3.16 -37.90
C PHE A 109 26.43 -1.68 -38.14
N THR A 110 25.16 -1.30 -38.00
CA THR A 110 24.65 0.06 -38.19
C THR A 110 23.42 0.29 -37.31
N GLY A 111 23.17 1.53 -36.94
CA GLY A 111 21.96 1.98 -36.23
C GLY A 111 22.13 2.10 -34.72
N ASN A 112 21.02 2.32 -34.02
CA ASN A 112 20.98 2.56 -32.59
C ASN A 112 20.33 1.37 -31.86
N THR A 113 20.94 0.94 -30.77
CA THR A 113 20.38 -0.13 -29.93
C THR A 113 20.54 0.20 -28.46
N PHE A 114 19.40 0.24 -27.75
CA PHE A 114 19.37 0.37 -26.29
C PHE A 114 19.30 -1.02 -25.65
N PHE A 115 20.24 -1.29 -24.76
CA PHE A 115 20.38 -2.55 -24.06
C PHE A 115 20.00 -2.37 -22.59
N ARG A 116 19.18 -3.30 -22.11
CA ARG A 116 18.87 -3.45 -20.69
C ARG A 116 19.20 -4.86 -20.26
N SER A 117 20.18 -5.00 -19.36
CA SER A 117 20.51 -6.29 -18.75
C SER A 117 20.47 -6.23 -17.23
N ARG A 118 19.94 -7.30 -16.62
CA ARG A 118 19.76 -7.40 -15.16
C ARG A 118 20.75 -8.34 -14.49
N ARG A 119 21.27 -9.32 -15.25
CA ARG A 119 22.20 -10.31 -14.71
C ARG A 119 23.61 -9.88 -15.07
N PRO A 120 24.59 -10.05 -14.17
CA PRO A 120 25.99 -9.75 -14.45
C PRO A 120 26.63 -10.69 -15.49
N GLN A 121 25.84 -11.47 -16.25
CA GLN A 121 26.37 -12.23 -17.38
C GLN A 121 26.90 -11.27 -18.42
N ARG A 122 28.13 -11.51 -18.89
CA ARG A 122 28.82 -10.68 -19.88
C ARG A 122 28.10 -10.75 -21.23
N LEU A 123 27.12 -9.87 -21.47
CA LEU A 123 26.68 -9.54 -22.83
C LEU A 123 27.85 -8.83 -23.49
N ARG A 124 28.27 -9.37 -24.63
CA ARG A 124 29.33 -8.81 -25.45
C ARG A 124 28.71 -8.29 -26.73
N VAL A 125 28.76 -6.98 -26.92
CA VAL A 125 28.34 -6.33 -28.17
C VAL A 125 29.60 -6.01 -28.95
N ARG A 126 29.68 -6.50 -30.19
CA ARG A 126 30.75 -6.18 -31.12
C ARG A 126 30.22 -5.20 -32.16
N THR A 127 30.82 -4.03 -32.22
CA THR A 127 30.61 -3.08 -33.32
C THR A 127 31.85 -3.07 -34.20
N PRO A 128 31.81 -2.46 -35.41
CA PRO A 128 33.00 -2.31 -36.25
C PRO A 128 34.17 -1.58 -35.56
N PHE A 129 33.90 -0.73 -34.56
CA PHE A 129 34.91 0.16 -33.97
C PHE A 129 35.18 -0.07 -32.48
N VAL A 130 34.23 -0.62 -31.71
CA VAL A 130 34.36 -0.87 -30.26
C VAL A 130 33.53 -2.07 -29.78
N ASN A 131 34.10 -2.86 -28.89
CA ASN A 131 33.39 -3.91 -28.16
C ASN A 131 32.91 -3.37 -26.81
N ALA A 132 31.65 -3.62 -26.48
CA ALA A 132 31.10 -3.35 -25.16
C ALA A 132 31.01 -4.66 -24.37
N VAL A 133 31.66 -4.74 -23.22
CA VAL A 133 31.48 -5.82 -22.24
C VAL A 133 30.94 -5.19 -20.97
N HIS A 134 29.84 -5.70 -20.43
CA HIS A 134 29.16 -5.02 -19.34
C HIS A 134 29.00 -5.92 -18.10
N GLU A 135 28.78 -5.26 -16.97
CA GLU A 135 28.36 -5.86 -15.70
C GLU A 135 27.05 -5.20 -15.26
N GLY A 136 25.91 -5.82 -15.59
CA GLY A 136 24.57 -5.44 -15.13
C GLY A 136 24.20 -3.97 -15.37
N THR A 137 23.89 -3.61 -16.61
CA THR A 137 23.78 -2.21 -17.05
C THR A 137 22.66 -1.93 -18.03
N GLU A 138 22.10 -0.73 -17.94
CA GLU A 138 21.36 -0.07 -19.03
C GLU A 138 22.35 0.80 -19.83
N PHE A 139 22.47 0.56 -21.14
CA PHE A 139 23.40 1.31 -22.01
C PHE A 139 22.90 1.40 -23.45
N LEU A 140 23.26 2.47 -24.15
CA LEU A 140 22.97 2.69 -25.57
C LEU A 140 24.25 2.49 -26.39
N VAL A 141 24.11 1.83 -27.55
CA VAL A 141 25.15 1.73 -28.58
C VAL A 141 24.63 2.38 -29.85
N ASP A 142 25.35 3.40 -30.35
CA ASP A 142 25.12 4.09 -31.62
C ASP A 142 26.25 3.73 -32.59
N VAL A 143 25.92 3.22 -33.77
CA VAL A 143 26.88 2.83 -34.80
C VAL A 143 26.54 3.49 -36.14
N THR A 144 27.50 4.24 -36.66
CA THR A 144 27.46 4.89 -37.97
C THR A 144 28.57 4.34 -38.86
N GLN A 145 28.74 4.87 -40.08
CA GLN A 145 29.78 4.40 -40.99
C GLN A 145 31.23 4.71 -40.53
N ASP A 146 31.43 5.71 -39.65
CA ASP A 146 32.75 6.21 -39.27
C ASP A 146 33.03 6.19 -37.75
N ARG A 147 31.99 6.04 -36.92
CA ARG A 147 32.10 5.97 -35.45
C ARG A 147 31.16 4.94 -34.81
N ALA A 148 31.58 4.46 -33.64
CA ALA A 148 30.68 3.82 -32.68
C ALA A 148 30.77 4.53 -31.32
N ARG A 149 29.62 4.74 -30.69
CA ARG A 149 29.49 5.41 -29.40
C ARG A 149 28.72 4.54 -28.42
N ILE A 150 29.19 4.50 -27.17
CA ILE A 150 28.55 3.81 -26.06
C ILE A 150 28.21 4.83 -24.98
N LEU A 151 26.97 4.82 -24.50
CA LEU A 151 26.47 5.66 -23.40
C LEU A 151 25.92 4.77 -22.28
N VAL A 152 26.34 4.98 -21.04
CA VAL A 152 25.90 4.16 -19.89
C VAL A 152 24.90 4.94 -19.03
N PHE A 153 23.72 4.35 -18.83
CA PHE A 153 22.66 4.90 -17.98
C PHE A 153 22.77 4.38 -16.55
N ASP A 154 23.03 3.08 -16.40
CA ASP A 154 23.20 2.42 -15.11
C ASP A 154 24.31 1.38 -15.14
N GLY A 155 25.02 1.21 -14.01
CA GLY A 155 26.14 0.28 -13.83
C GLY A 155 27.44 0.66 -14.57
N THR A 156 28.24 -0.33 -14.98
CA THR A 156 29.52 -0.08 -15.68
C THR A 156 29.71 -0.91 -16.96
N VAL A 157 30.27 -0.27 -17.99
CA VAL A 157 30.60 -0.89 -19.27
C VAL A 157 32.10 -0.74 -19.53
N LYS A 158 32.71 -1.77 -20.10
CA LYS A 158 34.07 -1.76 -20.62
C LYS A 158 34.02 -1.64 -22.14
N ALA A 159 34.43 -0.50 -22.66
CA ALA A 159 34.61 -0.23 -24.08
C ALA A 159 36.03 -0.63 -24.49
N ALA A 160 36.19 -1.56 -25.43
CA ALA A 160 37.52 -2.02 -25.84
C ALA A 160 37.59 -2.31 -27.35
N ASN A 161 38.72 -2.01 -27.98
CA ASN A 161 39.06 -2.47 -29.31
C ASN A 161 40.55 -2.85 -29.37
N VAL A 162 41.07 -3.19 -30.55
CA VAL A 162 42.49 -3.59 -30.72
C VAL A 162 43.48 -2.47 -30.38
N GLN A 163 43.04 -1.21 -30.35
CA GLN A 163 43.89 -0.04 -30.08
C GLN A 163 43.89 0.38 -28.60
N GLY A 164 42.95 -0.12 -27.77
CA GLY A 164 42.89 0.21 -26.34
C GLY A 164 41.56 -0.14 -25.66
N GLN A 165 41.49 0.12 -24.35
CA GLN A 165 40.32 -0.13 -23.51
C GLN A 165 40.02 1.06 -22.57
N LEU A 166 38.74 1.28 -22.29
CA LEU A 166 38.23 2.32 -21.41
C LEU A 166 37.06 1.77 -20.58
N LYS A 167 37.08 1.97 -19.26
CA LYS A 167 35.93 1.68 -18.39
C LYS A 167 35.07 2.94 -18.27
N ILE A 168 33.77 2.80 -18.48
CA ILE A 168 32.77 3.86 -18.44
C ILE A 168 31.69 3.50 -17.41
N ALA A 169 31.37 4.45 -16.53
CA ALA A 169 30.34 4.32 -15.51
C ALA A 169 29.04 5.05 -15.90
N ALA A 170 27.98 4.87 -15.11
CA ALA A 170 26.72 5.58 -15.26
C ALA A 170 26.91 7.10 -15.45
N GLY A 171 26.22 7.67 -16.43
CA GLY A 171 26.33 9.07 -16.80
C GLY A 171 27.59 9.41 -17.61
N GLN A 172 28.33 8.43 -18.12
CA GLN A 172 29.51 8.62 -18.97
C GLN A 172 29.31 7.99 -20.36
N ALA A 173 30.08 8.47 -21.33
CA ALA A 173 30.07 7.96 -22.70
C ALA A 173 31.50 7.77 -23.25
N ALA A 174 31.64 6.81 -24.16
CA ALA A 174 32.87 6.59 -24.94
C ALA A 174 32.56 6.57 -26.43
N GLU A 175 33.48 7.08 -27.25
CA GLU A 175 33.42 7.01 -28.71
C GLU A 175 34.72 6.41 -29.24
N ALA A 176 34.61 5.55 -30.24
CA ALA A 176 35.73 5.05 -31.03
C ALA A 176 35.45 5.32 -32.51
N ARG A 177 36.45 5.86 -33.20
CA ARG A 177 36.47 6.00 -34.66
C ARG A 177 37.39 4.96 -35.26
N LYS A 178 37.32 4.78 -36.58
CA LYS A 178 38.17 3.84 -37.33
C LYS A 178 39.64 3.96 -36.92
N ASN A 179 40.25 2.85 -36.51
CA ASN A 179 41.65 2.72 -36.06
C ASN A 179 42.06 3.60 -34.87
N GLN A 180 41.12 4.05 -34.03
CA GLN A 180 41.43 4.82 -32.81
C GLN A 180 40.98 4.06 -31.56
N ALA A 181 41.73 4.22 -30.46
CA ALA A 181 41.31 3.72 -29.15
C ALA A 181 40.03 4.43 -28.68
N PRO A 182 39.15 3.76 -27.89
CA PRO A 182 37.96 4.40 -27.33
C PRO A 182 38.35 5.57 -26.41
N LYS A 183 37.75 6.74 -26.63
CA LYS A 183 38.01 7.96 -25.84
C LYS A 183 36.75 8.39 -25.10
N PRO A 184 36.88 8.97 -23.88
CA PRO A 184 35.74 9.53 -23.18
C PRO A 184 35.20 10.73 -23.97
N VAL A 185 33.87 10.84 -24.05
CA VAL A 185 33.21 11.99 -24.69
C VAL A 185 32.55 12.83 -23.61
N LYS A 186 32.78 14.16 -23.67
CA LYS A 186 32.10 15.11 -22.79
C LYS A 186 30.62 15.16 -23.22
N LEU A 187 29.73 14.69 -22.36
CA LEU A 187 28.29 14.68 -22.62
C LEU A 187 27.75 16.12 -22.70
N ILE A 188 27.37 16.55 -23.91
CA ILE A 188 26.60 17.79 -24.14
C ILE A 188 25.09 17.51 -24.00
N ILE A 189 24.70 16.24 -24.00
CA ILE A 189 23.32 15.76 -24.07
C ILE A 189 23.02 14.97 -22.80
N LYS A 190 21.86 15.20 -22.16
CA LYS A 190 21.43 14.37 -21.02
C LYS A 190 21.18 12.96 -21.53
N PRO A 191 21.58 11.89 -20.80
CA PRO A 191 21.32 10.52 -21.24
C PRO A 191 19.85 10.27 -21.63
N GLU A 192 18.91 10.89 -20.91
CA GLU A 192 17.46 10.91 -21.20
C GLU A 192 17.11 11.30 -22.64
N ASP A 193 17.89 12.19 -23.26
CA ASP A 193 17.68 12.65 -24.63
C ASP A 193 18.14 11.64 -25.68
N ALA A 194 19.07 10.73 -25.33
CA ALA A 194 19.70 9.79 -26.27
C ALA A 194 18.80 8.58 -26.62
N VAL A 195 17.75 8.35 -25.83
CA VAL A 195 16.74 7.30 -26.06
C VAL A 195 15.35 7.90 -26.32
N GLN A 196 15.28 9.16 -26.80
CA GLN A 196 14.01 9.81 -27.15
C GLN A 196 13.18 9.01 -28.16
N TRP A 197 13.84 8.28 -29.05
CA TRP A 197 13.22 7.40 -30.04
C TRP A 197 12.56 6.16 -29.41
N ALA A 198 12.95 5.79 -28.19
CA ALA A 198 12.30 4.70 -27.45
C ALA A 198 11.01 5.19 -26.78
N LEU A 199 10.88 6.49 -26.46
CA LEU A 199 9.72 7.04 -25.75
C LEU A 199 8.43 6.96 -26.58
N TYR A 200 7.31 6.85 -25.86
CA TYR A 200 5.97 6.90 -26.45
C TYR A 200 5.42 8.34 -26.45
N TYR A 201 5.00 8.82 -27.62
CA TYR A 201 4.38 10.15 -27.78
C TYR A 201 2.91 10.00 -28.15
N PRO A 202 1.97 10.55 -27.36
CA PRO A 202 0.55 10.52 -27.69
C PRO A 202 0.27 11.21 -29.04
N PRO A 203 -0.26 10.49 -30.04
CA PRO A 203 -0.58 11.10 -31.33
C PRO A 203 -1.79 12.03 -31.20
N LEU A 204 -1.63 13.31 -31.58
CA LEU A 204 -2.73 14.28 -31.66
C LEU A 204 -3.16 14.47 -33.11
N VAL A 205 -4.17 13.72 -33.54
CA VAL A 205 -4.75 13.83 -34.88
C VAL A 205 -6.27 13.79 -34.78
N ASP A 206 -6.94 14.79 -35.36
CA ASP A 206 -8.38 14.77 -35.56
C ASP A 206 -8.69 14.06 -36.89
N ILE A 207 -8.94 12.74 -36.82
CA ILE A 207 -9.20 11.93 -38.01
C ILE A 207 -10.47 12.38 -38.74
N THR A 208 -11.49 12.81 -38.00
CA THR A 208 -12.75 13.30 -38.57
C THR A 208 -12.54 14.58 -39.38
N TYR A 209 -11.68 15.50 -38.91
CA TYR A 209 -11.27 16.68 -39.68
C TYR A 209 -10.58 16.30 -40.99
N PHE A 210 -9.62 15.36 -40.96
CA PHE A 210 -8.96 14.92 -42.18
C PHE A 210 -9.92 14.26 -43.16
N GLN A 211 -10.87 13.46 -42.68
CA GLN A 211 -11.84 12.76 -43.53
C GLN A 211 -12.86 13.69 -44.18
N ASN A 212 -13.37 14.66 -43.43
CA ASN A 212 -14.51 15.47 -43.84
C ASN A 212 -14.12 16.83 -44.44
N THR A 213 -12.97 17.40 -44.05
CA THR A 213 -12.58 18.77 -44.41
C THR A 213 -11.39 18.83 -45.37
N VAL A 214 -10.47 17.87 -45.32
CA VAL A 214 -9.25 17.90 -46.16
C VAL A 214 -9.51 17.29 -47.53
N SER A 215 -9.37 18.09 -48.60
CA SER A 215 -9.71 17.67 -49.97
C SER A 215 -8.68 16.72 -50.59
N ASN A 216 -7.40 16.80 -50.20
CA ASN A 216 -6.32 16.00 -50.80
C ASN A 216 -6.52 14.49 -50.51
N PRO A 217 -6.64 13.63 -51.55
CA PRO A 217 -6.95 12.21 -51.37
C PRO A 217 -5.82 11.43 -50.69
N LEU A 218 -4.55 11.78 -50.91
CA LEU A 218 -3.42 11.11 -50.27
C LEU A 218 -3.39 11.41 -48.76
N LEU A 219 -3.68 12.65 -48.35
CA LEU A 219 -3.79 12.99 -46.92
C LEU A 219 -4.97 12.27 -46.25
N ARG A 220 -6.12 12.17 -46.93
CA ARG A 220 -7.28 11.40 -46.45
C ARG A 220 -6.96 9.92 -46.28
N ASN A 221 -6.32 9.32 -47.29
CA ASN A 221 -5.94 7.91 -47.26
C ASN A 221 -4.88 7.65 -46.18
N ALA A 222 -3.91 8.55 -45.98
CA ALA A 222 -2.94 8.43 -44.89
C ALA A 222 -3.62 8.49 -43.51
N ALA A 223 -4.55 9.43 -43.29
CA ALA A 223 -5.32 9.51 -42.06
C ALA A 223 -6.20 8.25 -41.84
N GLN A 224 -6.78 7.70 -42.90
CA GLN A 224 -7.57 6.47 -42.84
C GLN A 224 -6.71 5.22 -42.57
N ALA A 225 -5.52 5.13 -43.17
CA ALA A 225 -4.56 4.07 -42.90
C ALA A 225 -4.13 4.09 -41.43
N TYR A 226 -3.83 5.28 -40.89
CA TYR A 226 -3.57 5.46 -39.47
C TYR A 226 -4.78 5.08 -38.59
N GLN A 227 -6.01 5.46 -38.97
CA GLN A 227 -7.22 5.04 -38.25
C GLN A 227 -7.39 3.50 -38.21
N LYS A 228 -6.87 2.79 -39.22
CA LYS A 228 -6.85 1.32 -39.29
C LYS A 228 -5.63 0.69 -38.58
N GLY A 229 -4.80 1.49 -37.89
CA GLY A 229 -3.60 1.03 -37.19
C GLY A 229 -2.37 0.83 -38.08
N ARG A 230 -2.43 1.20 -39.36
CA ARG A 230 -1.35 0.98 -40.35
C ARG A 230 -0.50 2.23 -40.51
N ILE A 231 0.35 2.47 -39.52
CA ILE A 231 1.13 3.73 -39.40
C ILE A 231 2.22 3.81 -40.48
N ASP A 232 2.83 2.68 -40.81
CA ASP A 232 3.82 2.50 -41.87
C ASP A 232 3.24 2.81 -43.26
N GLU A 233 2.03 2.30 -43.54
CA GLU A 233 1.28 2.61 -44.77
C GLU A 233 0.98 4.12 -44.83
N ALA A 234 0.53 4.70 -43.71
CA ALA A 234 0.21 6.12 -43.63
C ALA A 234 1.45 7.02 -43.89
N LEU A 235 2.58 6.73 -43.25
CA LEU A 235 3.83 7.47 -43.47
C LEU A 235 4.36 7.28 -44.90
N SER A 236 4.23 6.08 -45.45
CA SER A 236 4.62 5.79 -46.84
C SER A 236 3.77 6.56 -47.86
N LEU A 237 2.47 6.75 -47.59
CA LEU A 237 1.59 7.59 -48.41
C LEU A 237 1.99 9.06 -48.35
N LEU A 238 2.42 9.56 -47.17
CA LEU A 238 2.92 10.91 -47.02
C LEU A 238 4.29 11.11 -47.70
N ASP A 239 5.16 10.12 -47.70
CA ASP A 239 6.46 10.18 -48.38
C ASP A 239 6.31 10.31 -49.91
N LYS A 240 5.18 9.88 -50.49
CA LYS A 240 4.87 10.01 -51.93
C LYS A 240 4.34 11.39 -52.34
N LEU A 241 4.08 12.29 -51.39
CA LEU A 241 3.49 13.58 -51.68
C LEU A 241 4.54 14.55 -52.26
N PRO A 242 4.35 15.09 -53.49
CA PRO A 242 5.30 16.02 -54.11
C PRO A 242 5.48 17.29 -53.26
N ALA A 243 6.65 17.92 -53.33
CA ALA A 243 6.99 19.10 -52.53
C ALA A 243 5.98 20.25 -52.71
N GLU A 244 5.42 20.42 -53.90
CA GLU A 244 4.42 21.46 -54.22
C GLU A 244 3.08 21.24 -53.49
N GLN A 245 2.79 20.01 -53.08
CA GLN A 245 1.54 19.64 -52.41
C GLN A 245 1.68 19.58 -50.87
N GLN A 246 2.88 19.78 -50.33
CA GLN A 246 3.18 19.72 -48.90
C GLN A 246 2.74 21.00 -48.18
N ASN A 247 1.44 21.11 -47.91
CA ASN A 247 0.84 22.24 -47.19
C ASN A 247 0.82 22.03 -45.66
N SER A 248 0.23 22.97 -44.92
CA SER A 248 0.15 22.89 -43.46
C SER A 248 -0.54 21.60 -42.93
N ASN A 249 -1.54 21.07 -43.64
CA ASN A 249 -2.22 19.82 -43.24
C ASN A 249 -1.31 18.60 -43.42
N TYR A 250 -0.46 18.60 -44.45
CA TYR A 250 0.59 17.59 -44.62
C TYR A 250 1.55 17.59 -43.43
N TYR A 251 2.13 18.75 -43.09
CA TYR A 251 3.10 18.84 -41.99
C TYR A 251 2.49 18.51 -40.64
N LEU A 252 1.22 18.88 -40.41
CA LEU A 252 0.48 18.48 -39.21
C LEU A 252 0.33 16.97 -39.09
N LEU A 253 -0.21 16.31 -40.13
CA LEU A 253 -0.42 14.86 -40.11
C LEU A 253 0.92 14.12 -40.03
N ARG A 254 1.91 14.56 -40.82
CA ARG A 254 3.26 13.99 -40.81
C ARG A 254 3.90 14.08 -39.43
N ALA A 255 3.90 15.25 -38.80
CA ALA A 255 4.48 15.42 -37.47
C ALA A 255 3.82 14.50 -36.45
N ALA A 256 2.49 14.41 -36.43
CA ALA A 256 1.77 13.57 -35.49
C ALA A 256 2.05 12.06 -35.70
N LEU A 257 2.16 11.60 -36.96
CA LEU A 257 2.51 10.21 -37.27
C LEU A 257 3.97 9.89 -36.98
N LEU A 258 4.89 10.83 -37.22
CA LEU A 258 6.30 10.64 -36.86
C LEU A 258 6.49 10.51 -35.34
N LEU A 259 5.71 11.26 -34.55
CA LEU A 259 5.72 11.11 -33.09
C LEU A 259 5.27 9.71 -32.63
N SER A 260 4.25 9.10 -33.25
CA SER A 260 3.77 7.77 -32.86
C SER A 260 4.78 6.64 -33.16
N VAL A 261 5.72 6.86 -34.08
CA VAL A 261 6.84 5.94 -34.37
C VAL A 261 8.16 6.38 -33.72
N GLY A 262 8.13 7.38 -32.84
CA GLY A 262 9.32 7.84 -32.10
C GLY A 262 10.31 8.67 -32.91
N GLN A 263 9.96 9.13 -34.12
CA GLN A 263 10.81 9.96 -34.98
C GLN A 263 10.69 11.44 -34.62
N VAL A 264 11.13 11.78 -33.41
CA VAL A 264 10.89 13.09 -32.78
C VAL A 264 11.61 14.23 -33.48
N ASP A 265 12.83 14.00 -33.97
CA ASP A 265 13.61 15.05 -34.61
C ASP A 265 13.01 15.44 -35.97
N GLU A 266 12.62 14.45 -36.77
CA GLU A 266 11.87 14.67 -38.02
C GLU A 266 10.49 15.32 -37.75
N ALA A 267 9.81 14.92 -36.67
CA ALA A 267 8.57 15.54 -36.25
C ALA A 267 8.76 17.01 -35.86
N ARG A 268 9.83 17.36 -35.12
CA ARG A 268 10.15 18.75 -34.77
C ARG A 268 10.38 19.60 -36.02
N GLN A 269 11.14 19.09 -36.99
CA GLN A 269 11.35 19.79 -38.26
C GLN A 269 10.03 20.03 -39.01
N ALA A 270 9.14 19.03 -39.05
CA ALA A 270 7.81 19.17 -39.65
C ALA A 270 6.95 20.21 -38.89
N ILE A 271 7.01 20.25 -37.56
CA ILE A 271 6.30 21.23 -36.74
C ILE A 271 6.87 22.65 -36.92
N GLU A 272 8.19 22.79 -36.98
CA GLU A 272 8.86 24.06 -37.26
C GLU A 272 8.47 24.59 -38.64
N THR A 273 8.43 23.72 -39.65
CA THR A 273 7.96 24.09 -40.99
C THR A 273 6.48 24.50 -40.98
N LEU A 274 5.63 23.77 -40.27
CA LEU A 274 4.21 24.10 -40.06
C LEU A 274 4.04 25.49 -39.41
N LEU A 275 4.81 25.77 -38.35
CA LEU A 275 4.76 27.04 -37.64
C LEU A 275 5.41 28.17 -38.43
N GLY A 276 6.38 27.88 -39.30
CA GLY A 276 6.93 28.85 -40.26
C GLY A 276 5.90 29.28 -41.31
N GLN A 277 5.09 28.33 -41.81
CA GLN A 277 3.98 28.62 -42.72
C GLN A 277 2.81 29.31 -42.02
N LYS A 278 2.51 28.91 -40.77
CA LYS A 278 1.41 29.43 -39.94
C LYS A 278 1.86 29.61 -38.49
N PRO A 279 2.43 30.78 -38.12
CA PRO A 279 2.95 31.04 -36.77
C PRO A 279 1.91 30.87 -35.65
N GLY A 280 0.63 31.08 -35.95
CA GLY A 280 -0.51 30.88 -35.05
C GLY A 280 -1.15 29.49 -35.13
N SER A 281 -0.52 28.49 -35.76
CA SER A 281 -1.09 27.14 -35.87
C SER A 281 -1.29 26.50 -34.48
N SER A 282 -2.55 26.49 -34.02
CA SER A 282 -2.95 25.88 -32.74
C SER A 282 -2.50 24.42 -32.65
N ALA A 283 -2.73 23.64 -33.71
CA ALA A 283 -2.34 22.23 -33.76
C ALA A 283 -0.80 22.03 -33.73
N GLY A 284 -0.02 22.93 -34.33
CA GLY A 284 1.44 22.90 -34.26
C GLY A 284 1.94 23.15 -32.83
N LEU A 285 1.39 24.15 -32.15
CA LEU A 285 1.68 24.42 -30.73
C LEU A 285 1.26 23.27 -29.81
N ALA A 286 0.12 22.65 -30.08
CA ALA A 286 -0.37 21.47 -29.36
C ALA A 286 0.60 20.28 -29.48
N LEU A 287 1.15 20.01 -30.67
CA LEU A 287 2.17 18.97 -30.87
C LEU A 287 3.48 19.30 -30.15
N GLN A 288 3.94 20.56 -30.15
CA GLN A 288 5.11 20.96 -29.35
C GLN A 288 4.86 20.75 -27.85
N ALA A 289 3.64 21.02 -27.37
CA ALA A 289 3.26 20.78 -25.99
C ALA A 289 3.35 19.29 -25.63
N VAL A 290 2.89 18.37 -26.51
CA VAL A 290 3.01 16.93 -26.28
C VAL A 290 4.46 16.46 -26.24
N ILE A 291 5.33 16.97 -27.11
CA ILE A 291 6.77 16.70 -27.04
C ILE A 291 7.34 17.16 -25.70
N ALA A 292 6.93 18.34 -25.23
CA ALA A 292 7.35 18.85 -23.92
C ALA A 292 6.80 17.99 -22.76
N VAL A 293 5.58 17.46 -22.86
CA VAL A 293 5.02 16.50 -21.90
C VAL A 293 5.85 15.22 -21.83
N ALA A 294 6.13 14.58 -22.97
CA ALA A 294 6.93 13.35 -23.02
C ALA A 294 8.37 13.54 -22.52
N LYS A 295 8.92 14.75 -22.65
CA LYS A 295 10.23 15.15 -22.09
C LYS A 295 10.17 15.64 -20.64
N ASN A 296 9.03 15.55 -19.98
CA ASN A 296 8.82 16.03 -18.61
C ASN A 296 9.09 17.54 -18.40
N HIS A 297 9.00 18.36 -19.47
CA HIS A 297 9.17 19.81 -19.43
C HIS A 297 7.83 20.53 -19.14
N LYS A 298 7.31 20.34 -17.92
CA LYS A 298 5.94 20.71 -17.49
C LYS A 298 5.55 22.17 -17.77
N GLN A 299 6.39 23.14 -17.40
CA GLN A 299 6.08 24.56 -17.58
C GLN A 299 5.99 24.94 -19.06
N LYS A 300 6.94 24.45 -19.88
CA LYS A 300 6.94 24.67 -21.33
C LYS A 300 5.74 24.02 -21.99
N ALA A 301 5.36 22.82 -21.57
CA ALA A 301 4.15 22.14 -22.04
C ALA A 301 2.88 22.98 -21.78
N LEU A 302 2.74 23.51 -20.55
CA LEU A 302 1.60 24.37 -20.18
C LEU A 302 1.56 25.66 -20.98
N GLU A 303 2.69 26.33 -21.15
CA GLU A 303 2.77 27.57 -21.94
C GLU A 303 2.30 27.33 -23.38
N LEU A 304 2.88 26.31 -24.03
CA LEU A 304 2.56 25.96 -25.41
C LEU A 304 1.10 25.54 -25.57
N ALA A 305 0.58 24.70 -24.67
CA ALA A 305 -0.80 24.23 -24.74
C ALA A 305 -1.82 25.36 -24.48
N ARG A 306 -1.54 26.27 -23.54
CA ARG A 306 -2.40 27.46 -23.33
C ARG A 306 -2.41 28.36 -24.54
N ARG A 307 -1.23 28.61 -25.14
CA ARG A 307 -1.13 29.35 -26.40
C ARG A 307 -1.91 28.66 -27.51
N ALA A 308 -1.85 27.33 -27.62
CA ALA A 308 -2.63 26.57 -28.59
C ALA A 308 -4.15 26.79 -28.40
N VAL A 309 -4.65 26.76 -27.16
CA VAL A 309 -6.06 27.07 -26.86
C VAL A 309 -6.42 28.53 -27.17
N THR A 310 -5.54 29.49 -26.86
CA THR A 310 -5.77 30.90 -27.20
C THR A 310 -5.87 31.13 -28.71
N GLN A 311 -5.09 30.41 -29.51
CA GLN A 311 -5.15 30.53 -30.97
C GLN A 311 -6.44 29.93 -31.56
N GLN A 312 -7.00 28.88 -30.94
CA GLN A 312 -8.22 28.24 -31.43
C GLN A 312 -9.03 27.60 -30.26
N PRO A 313 -9.84 28.39 -29.55
CA PRO A 313 -10.54 27.93 -28.34
C PRO A 313 -11.71 26.97 -28.62
N ASP A 314 -12.21 26.95 -29.85
CA ASP A 314 -13.34 26.15 -30.36
C ASP A 314 -12.90 24.80 -30.96
N SER A 315 -11.62 24.44 -30.87
CA SER A 315 -11.09 23.16 -31.34
C SER A 315 -10.81 22.19 -30.18
N SER A 316 -11.16 20.91 -30.36
CA SER A 316 -10.90 19.89 -29.32
C SER A 316 -9.41 19.57 -29.12
N LEU A 317 -8.59 19.62 -30.17
CA LEU A 317 -7.17 19.26 -30.12
C LEU A 317 -6.32 20.06 -29.12
N PRO A 318 -6.36 21.42 -29.11
CA PRO A 318 -5.59 22.19 -28.13
C PRO A 318 -6.08 21.96 -26.69
N HIS A 319 -7.37 21.68 -26.48
CA HIS A 319 -7.89 21.30 -25.16
C HIS A 319 -7.40 19.92 -24.71
N ILE A 320 -7.24 18.94 -25.62
CA ILE A 320 -6.59 17.65 -25.33
C ILE A 320 -5.12 17.86 -24.95
N ALA A 321 -4.38 18.68 -25.71
CA ALA A 321 -2.98 18.99 -25.41
C ALA A 321 -2.85 19.71 -24.06
N LEU A 322 -3.78 20.62 -23.75
CA LEU A 322 -3.84 21.32 -22.47
C LEU A 322 -4.20 20.37 -21.33
N ALA A 323 -5.09 19.40 -21.55
CA ALA A 323 -5.36 18.35 -20.60
C ALA A 323 -4.09 17.51 -20.31
N TYR A 324 -3.34 17.09 -21.33
CA TYR A 324 -2.04 16.42 -21.13
C TYR A 324 -1.03 17.30 -20.39
N ALA A 325 -0.93 18.58 -20.73
CA ALA A 325 -0.01 19.51 -20.07
C ALA A 325 -0.41 19.73 -18.60
N TYR A 326 -1.70 19.87 -18.30
CA TYR A 326 -2.21 19.95 -16.93
C TYR A 326 -1.99 18.65 -16.17
N GLN A 327 -2.18 17.51 -16.82
CA GLN A 327 -1.91 16.19 -16.23
C GLN A 327 -0.43 16.04 -15.87
N ALA A 328 0.48 16.35 -16.81
CA ALA A 328 1.93 16.34 -16.58
C ALA A 328 2.37 17.36 -15.51
N ALA A 329 1.67 18.51 -15.44
CA ALA A 329 1.89 19.56 -14.45
C ALA A 329 1.06 19.36 -13.17
N PHE A 330 0.49 18.18 -12.95
CA PHE A 330 -0.13 17.79 -11.68
C PHE A 330 -1.41 18.55 -11.30
N GLN A 331 -2.08 19.12 -12.30
CA GLN A 331 -3.33 19.89 -12.15
C GLN A 331 -4.53 19.08 -12.68
N ILE A 332 -4.82 17.92 -12.07
CA ILE A 332 -5.82 16.94 -12.54
C ILE A 332 -7.23 17.53 -12.70
N GLU A 333 -7.69 18.36 -11.76
CA GLU A 333 -9.00 19.02 -11.87
C GLU A 333 -9.10 19.89 -13.13
N LYS A 334 -8.03 20.61 -13.46
CA LYS A 334 -7.98 21.42 -14.70
C LYS A 334 -7.82 20.54 -15.93
N ALA A 335 -7.09 19.43 -15.83
CA ALA A 335 -7.00 18.45 -16.91
C ALA A 335 -8.38 17.86 -17.22
N TYR A 336 -9.15 17.50 -16.18
CA TYR A 336 -10.50 16.99 -16.27
C TYR A 336 -11.45 18.01 -16.92
N GLN A 337 -11.41 19.27 -16.47
CA GLN A 337 -12.19 20.35 -17.10
C GLN A 337 -11.82 20.54 -18.57
N SER A 338 -10.53 20.57 -18.89
CA SER A 338 -10.05 20.78 -20.26
C SER A 338 -10.45 19.62 -21.18
N VAL A 339 -10.40 18.36 -20.71
CA VAL A 339 -10.86 17.22 -21.52
C VAL A 339 -12.39 17.19 -21.65
N GLN A 340 -13.13 17.61 -20.63
CA GLN A 340 -14.58 17.73 -20.71
C GLN A 340 -14.97 18.73 -21.81
N THR A 341 -14.32 19.89 -21.85
CA THR A 341 -14.49 20.85 -22.95
C THR A 341 -14.12 20.24 -24.30
N ALA A 342 -13.06 19.43 -24.40
CA ALA A 342 -12.71 18.75 -25.64
C ALA A 342 -13.78 17.75 -26.10
N VAL A 343 -14.39 17.02 -25.17
CA VAL A 343 -15.52 16.10 -25.45
C VAL A 343 -16.77 16.86 -25.88
N ASP A 344 -17.06 18.00 -25.24
CA ASP A 344 -18.23 18.82 -25.57
C ASP A 344 -18.09 19.45 -26.97
N LEU A 345 -16.89 19.93 -27.32
CA LEU A 345 -16.58 20.49 -28.65
C LEU A 345 -16.57 19.43 -29.75
N ALA A 346 -16.12 18.20 -29.45
CA ALA A 346 -16.07 17.11 -30.41
C ALA A 346 -16.55 15.77 -29.82
N PRO A 347 -17.88 15.55 -29.71
CA PRO A 347 -18.44 14.36 -29.07
C PRO A 347 -18.11 13.02 -29.77
N GLN A 348 -17.63 13.07 -31.02
CA GLN A 348 -17.21 11.91 -31.81
C GLN A 348 -15.69 11.68 -31.77
N ASN A 349 -14.93 12.47 -30.99
CA ASN A 349 -13.48 12.32 -30.86
C ASN A 349 -13.14 11.20 -29.86
N ALA A 350 -12.76 10.03 -30.37
CA ALA A 350 -12.39 8.87 -29.55
C ALA A 350 -11.25 9.17 -28.56
N LEU A 351 -10.27 10.00 -28.94
CA LEU A 351 -9.14 10.34 -28.10
C LEU A 351 -9.56 11.21 -26.89
N ALA A 352 -10.51 12.13 -27.09
CA ALA A 352 -11.05 12.96 -26.01
C ALA A 352 -11.78 12.08 -24.97
N HIS A 353 -12.63 11.15 -25.43
CA HIS A 353 -13.30 10.18 -24.55
C HIS A 353 -12.31 9.26 -23.84
N ALA A 354 -11.24 8.81 -24.51
CA ALA A 354 -10.22 7.98 -23.89
C ALA A 354 -9.49 8.73 -22.76
N LEU A 355 -9.15 10.01 -23.00
CA LEU A 355 -8.50 10.84 -21.98
C LEU A 355 -9.44 11.19 -20.82
N LEU A 356 -10.74 11.39 -21.09
CA LEU A 356 -11.76 11.52 -20.05
C LEU A 356 -11.81 10.27 -19.18
N ALA A 357 -11.82 9.08 -19.79
CA ALA A 357 -11.80 7.82 -19.06
C ALA A 357 -10.56 7.68 -18.17
N GLU A 358 -9.37 7.99 -18.70
CA GLU A 358 -8.11 7.97 -17.97
C GLU A 358 -8.13 8.91 -16.75
N LEU A 359 -8.62 10.15 -16.93
CA LEU A 359 -8.72 11.13 -15.86
C LEU A 359 -9.79 10.76 -14.83
N SER A 360 -10.89 10.13 -15.24
CA SER A 360 -11.89 9.56 -14.31
C SER A 360 -11.33 8.39 -13.50
N LEU A 361 -10.50 7.51 -14.10
CA LEU A 361 -9.81 6.45 -13.36
C LEU A 361 -8.82 7.03 -12.34
N ALA A 362 -8.12 8.09 -12.73
CA ALA A 362 -7.21 8.82 -11.87
C ALA A 362 -7.92 9.45 -10.66
N THR A 363 -9.16 9.93 -10.80
CA THR A 363 -9.93 10.50 -9.69
C THR A 363 -10.70 9.46 -8.87
N GLY A 364 -10.70 8.19 -9.29
CA GLY A 364 -11.41 7.09 -8.62
C GLY A 364 -12.88 6.93 -9.06
N ASP A 365 -13.35 7.71 -10.02
CA ASP A 365 -14.69 7.57 -10.60
C ASP A 365 -14.71 6.46 -11.67
N THR A 366 -14.77 5.21 -11.20
CA THR A 366 -14.77 4.03 -12.06
C THR A 366 -15.99 3.93 -12.97
N ASN A 367 -17.11 4.58 -12.61
CA ASN A 367 -18.34 4.53 -13.38
C ASN A 367 -18.27 5.45 -14.60
N THR A 368 -17.87 6.72 -14.40
CA THR A 368 -17.65 7.65 -15.52
C THR A 368 -16.51 7.15 -16.40
N ALA A 369 -15.44 6.62 -15.80
CA ALA A 369 -14.35 5.99 -16.52
C ALA A 369 -14.81 4.89 -17.47
N MET A 370 -15.62 3.95 -16.98
CA MET A 370 -16.13 2.84 -17.79
C MET A 370 -16.98 3.34 -18.97
N LYS A 371 -17.90 4.29 -18.73
CA LYS A 371 -18.76 4.85 -19.78
C LYS A 371 -17.94 5.56 -20.87
N ALA A 372 -16.99 6.41 -20.46
CA ALA A 372 -16.13 7.14 -21.38
C ALA A 372 -15.21 6.18 -22.17
N ALA A 373 -14.66 5.15 -21.53
CA ALA A 373 -13.81 4.15 -22.18
C ALA A 373 -14.59 3.33 -23.22
N GLN A 374 -15.80 2.88 -22.89
CA GLN A 374 -16.69 2.19 -23.82
C GLN A 374 -17.02 3.09 -25.02
N ARG A 375 -17.31 4.37 -24.78
CA ARG A 375 -17.56 5.33 -25.85
C ARG A 375 -16.34 5.53 -26.75
N ALA A 376 -15.14 5.62 -26.18
CA ALA A 376 -13.89 5.75 -26.92
C ALA A 376 -13.64 4.54 -27.85
N VAL A 377 -13.91 3.32 -27.38
CA VAL A 377 -13.78 2.09 -28.19
C VAL A 377 -14.87 1.99 -29.26
N GLN A 378 -16.11 2.38 -28.95
CA GLN A 378 -17.19 2.44 -29.95
C GLN A 378 -16.85 3.41 -31.10
N LEU A 379 -16.24 4.55 -30.78
CA LEU A 379 -15.87 5.57 -31.77
C LEU A 379 -14.67 5.15 -32.62
N ASN A 380 -13.67 4.51 -32.01
CA ASN A 380 -12.54 3.96 -32.74
C ASN A 380 -11.97 2.72 -32.03
N PRO A 381 -12.34 1.50 -32.48
CA PRO A 381 -11.86 0.26 -31.87
C PRO A 381 -10.39 -0.03 -32.18
N ASN A 382 -9.83 0.59 -33.23
CA ASN A 382 -8.44 0.41 -33.65
C ASN A 382 -7.49 1.46 -33.03
N LEU A 383 -7.98 2.34 -32.15
CA LEU A 383 -7.14 3.22 -31.37
C LEU A 383 -6.64 2.45 -30.13
N ALA A 384 -5.35 2.12 -30.09
CA ALA A 384 -4.73 1.39 -28.98
C ALA A 384 -5.00 2.05 -27.61
N ARG A 385 -5.04 3.40 -27.57
CA ARG A 385 -5.36 4.15 -26.34
C ARG A 385 -6.79 3.90 -25.83
N SER A 386 -7.78 3.81 -26.71
CA SER A 386 -9.16 3.49 -26.32
C SER A 386 -9.23 2.09 -25.68
N GLN A 387 -8.53 1.11 -26.27
CA GLN A 387 -8.45 -0.25 -25.74
C GLN A 387 -7.74 -0.28 -24.38
N ASN A 388 -6.65 0.47 -24.22
CA ASN A 388 -5.92 0.56 -22.94
C ASN A 388 -6.81 1.08 -21.80
N VAL A 389 -7.50 2.20 -22.00
CA VAL A 389 -8.32 2.79 -20.93
C VAL A 389 -9.52 1.93 -20.57
N LEU A 390 -10.09 1.21 -21.54
CA LEU A 390 -11.14 0.22 -21.28
C LEU A 390 -10.57 -0.98 -20.51
N GLY A 391 -9.38 -1.46 -20.86
CA GLY A 391 -8.67 -2.48 -20.11
C GLY A 391 -8.41 -2.08 -18.65
N PHE A 392 -7.97 -0.85 -18.41
CA PHE A 392 -7.80 -0.34 -17.04
C PHE A 392 -9.13 -0.15 -16.31
N ALA A 393 -10.20 0.25 -17.00
CA ALA A 393 -11.52 0.35 -16.39
C ALA A 393 -12.07 -1.02 -15.97
N HIS A 394 -11.92 -2.06 -16.79
CA HIS A 394 -12.25 -3.44 -16.42
C HIS A 394 -11.37 -3.93 -15.25
N LEU A 395 -10.07 -3.65 -15.29
CA LEU A 395 -9.16 -4.03 -14.20
C LEU A 395 -9.54 -3.38 -12.87
N ALA A 396 -9.93 -2.10 -12.88
CA ALA A 396 -10.42 -1.37 -11.71
C ALA A 396 -11.74 -1.94 -11.15
N ARG A 397 -12.52 -2.63 -11.99
CA ARG A 397 -13.77 -3.32 -11.61
C ARG A 397 -13.61 -4.81 -11.28
N PHE A 398 -12.36 -5.29 -11.19
CA PHE A 398 -12.03 -6.71 -10.99
C PHE A 398 -12.49 -7.64 -12.14
N GLU A 399 -12.76 -7.09 -13.32
CA GLU A 399 -13.11 -7.81 -14.56
C GLU A 399 -11.81 -8.18 -15.29
N ILE A 400 -11.07 -9.12 -14.70
CA ILE A 400 -9.65 -9.40 -15.03
C ILE A 400 -9.49 -10.01 -16.43
N SER A 401 -10.50 -10.74 -16.93
CA SER A 401 -10.43 -11.42 -18.22
C SER A 401 -10.60 -10.45 -19.38
N GLU A 402 -11.62 -9.62 -19.27
CA GLU A 402 -11.96 -8.54 -20.17
C GLU A 402 -10.79 -7.55 -20.24
N ALA A 403 -10.19 -7.18 -19.09
CA ALA A 403 -8.99 -6.36 -19.06
C ALA A 403 -7.84 -6.96 -19.88
N ALA A 404 -7.60 -8.28 -19.77
CA ALA A 404 -6.52 -8.95 -20.51
C ALA A 404 -6.72 -8.87 -22.03
N GLU A 405 -7.95 -9.06 -22.50
CA GLU A 405 -8.29 -9.04 -23.92
C GLU A 405 -8.09 -7.65 -24.52
N HIS A 406 -8.54 -6.60 -23.83
CA HIS A 406 -8.35 -5.23 -24.27
C HIS A 406 -6.88 -4.81 -24.31
N PHE A 407 -6.08 -5.16 -23.29
CA PHE A 407 -4.63 -4.89 -23.33
C PHE A 407 -3.92 -5.69 -24.43
N THR A 408 -4.33 -6.93 -24.67
CA THR A 408 -3.78 -7.74 -25.77
C THR A 408 -4.10 -7.10 -27.12
N THR A 409 -5.33 -6.61 -27.29
CA THR A 409 -5.76 -5.89 -28.50
C THR A 409 -4.97 -4.59 -28.67
N ALA A 410 -4.76 -3.83 -27.60
CA ALA A 410 -3.94 -2.62 -27.63
C ALA A 410 -2.48 -2.91 -28.03
N ILE A 411 -1.89 -4.01 -27.53
CA ILE A 411 -0.54 -4.46 -27.94
C ILE A 411 -0.52 -4.86 -29.41
N THR A 412 -1.56 -5.52 -29.92
CA THR A 412 -1.65 -5.87 -31.36
C THR A 412 -1.73 -4.62 -32.24
N LEU A 413 -2.50 -3.61 -31.82
CA LEU A 413 -2.65 -2.34 -32.54
C LEU A 413 -1.38 -1.48 -32.48
N GLU A 414 -0.72 -1.46 -31.33
CA GLU A 414 0.50 -0.68 -31.10
C GLU A 414 1.48 -1.45 -30.20
N PRO A 415 2.35 -2.30 -30.78
CA PRO A 415 3.27 -3.14 -30.03
C PRO A 415 4.27 -2.37 -29.16
N ALA A 416 4.55 -1.11 -29.52
CA ALA A 416 5.47 -0.22 -28.81
C ALA A 416 4.80 0.58 -27.67
N ASN A 417 3.51 0.33 -27.35
CA ASN A 417 2.78 1.03 -26.31
C ASN A 417 3.12 0.51 -24.91
N PRO A 418 3.88 1.24 -24.06
CA PRO A 418 4.32 0.75 -22.76
C PRO A 418 3.16 0.53 -21.77
N LEU A 419 2.09 1.34 -21.85
CA LEU A 419 0.95 1.24 -20.95
C LEU A 419 0.16 -0.05 -21.16
N ALA A 420 0.08 -0.54 -22.39
CA ALA A 420 -0.61 -1.79 -22.72
C ALA A 420 0.11 -3.00 -22.09
N HIS A 421 1.46 -3.03 -22.18
CA HIS A 421 2.29 -4.04 -21.53
C HIS A 421 2.20 -3.97 -20.00
N LEU A 422 2.24 -2.76 -19.43
CA LEU A 422 2.04 -2.57 -17.98
C LEU A 422 0.67 -3.09 -17.55
N GLY A 423 -0.40 -2.74 -18.27
CA GLY A 423 -1.77 -3.18 -18.01
C GLY A 423 -1.92 -4.69 -18.06
N LEU A 424 -1.43 -5.34 -19.13
CA LEU A 424 -1.42 -6.80 -19.24
C LEU A 424 -0.57 -7.43 -18.12
N GLY A 425 0.55 -6.80 -17.76
CA GLY A 425 1.40 -7.21 -16.66
C GLY A 425 0.65 -7.21 -15.33
N LEU A 426 -0.05 -6.12 -14.99
CA LEU A 426 -0.89 -6.02 -13.81
C LEU A 426 -1.99 -7.08 -13.79
N THR A 427 -2.63 -7.32 -14.93
CA THR A 427 -3.66 -8.36 -15.11
C THR A 427 -3.10 -9.77 -14.86
N LYS A 428 -1.91 -10.08 -15.39
CA LYS A 428 -1.21 -11.35 -15.13
C LYS A 428 -0.83 -11.50 -13.66
N ILE A 429 -0.30 -10.45 -13.03
CA ILE A 429 -0.01 -10.44 -11.59
C ILE A 429 -1.29 -10.71 -10.81
N ARG A 430 -2.40 -10.03 -11.12
CA ARG A 430 -3.69 -10.19 -10.42
C ARG A 430 -4.22 -11.62 -10.48
N ARG A 431 -3.98 -12.34 -11.59
CA ARG A 431 -4.29 -13.77 -11.74
C ARG A 431 -3.33 -14.73 -11.01
N GLY A 432 -2.33 -14.22 -10.30
CA GLY A 432 -1.32 -15.02 -9.57
C GLY A 432 0.00 -15.23 -10.34
N HIS A 433 0.06 -14.86 -11.63
CA HIS A 433 1.25 -15.06 -12.48
C HIS A 433 2.27 -13.92 -12.31
N LEU A 434 2.85 -13.81 -11.12
CA LEU A 434 3.76 -12.71 -10.76
C LEU A 434 4.97 -12.58 -11.68
N LYS A 435 5.64 -13.70 -11.99
CA LYS A 435 6.83 -13.70 -12.86
C LYS A 435 6.50 -13.22 -14.27
N ASP A 436 5.40 -13.69 -14.84
CA ASP A 436 4.96 -13.32 -16.19
C ASP A 436 4.56 -11.86 -16.27
N GLY A 437 3.81 -11.39 -15.27
CA GLY A 437 3.44 -9.98 -15.21
C GLY A 437 4.64 -9.07 -14.97
N THR A 438 5.64 -9.51 -14.20
CA THR A 438 6.91 -8.79 -14.07
C THR A 438 7.62 -8.69 -15.42
N ARG A 439 7.71 -9.77 -16.21
CA ARG A 439 8.30 -9.74 -17.55
C ARG A 439 7.60 -8.75 -18.50
N LEU A 440 6.30 -8.56 -18.37
CA LEU A 440 5.58 -7.53 -19.15
C LEU A 440 5.88 -6.10 -18.65
N MET A 441 5.99 -5.89 -17.34
CA MET A 441 6.44 -4.60 -16.78
C MET A 441 7.87 -4.27 -17.19
N GLU A 442 8.73 -5.27 -17.29
CA GLU A 442 10.08 -5.15 -17.82
C GLU A 442 10.08 -4.64 -19.26
N THR A 443 9.23 -5.20 -20.13
CA THR A 443 9.01 -4.70 -21.49
C THR A 443 8.50 -3.26 -21.46
N ALA A 444 7.52 -2.94 -20.62
CA ALA A 444 6.96 -1.59 -20.50
C ALA A 444 8.03 -0.55 -20.16
N VAL A 445 8.89 -0.82 -19.16
CA VAL A 445 9.98 0.09 -18.80
C VAL A 445 11.07 0.12 -19.89
N SER A 446 11.27 -0.95 -20.66
CA SER A 446 12.17 -0.92 -21.83
C SER A 446 11.64 -0.04 -22.96
N LEU A 447 10.32 0.02 -23.13
CA LEU A 447 9.62 0.88 -24.10
C LEU A 447 9.45 2.32 -23.61
N ASP A 448 9.64 2.61 -22.32
CA ASP A 448 9.66 3.97 -21.77
C ASP A 448 10.65 4.07 -20.59
N PRO A 449 11.97 4.13 -20.89
CA PRO A 449 13.01 4.04 -19.87
C PRO A 449 13.09 5.26 -18.95
N ASN A 450 12.46 6.39 -19.30
CA ASN A 450 12.51 7.61 -18.47
C ASN A 450 11.29 7.73 -17.53
N ASN A 451 10.39 6.75 -17.53
CA ASN A 451 9.17 6.80 -16.73
C ASN A 451 9.37 6.34 -15.28
N ALA A 452 9.50 7.30 -14.36
CA ALA A 452 9.69 7.05 -12.93
C ALA A 452 8.57 6.19 -12.31
N LEU A 453 7.32 6.35 -12.77
CA LEU A 453 6.18 5.59 -12.26
C LEU A 453 6.28 4.12 -12.68
N MET A 454 6.54 3.84 -13.96
CA MET A 454 6.68 2.46 -14.44
C MET A 454 7.85 1.75 -13.75
N ARG A 455 8.97 2.45 -13.52
CA ARG A 455 10.11 1.94 -12.73
C ARG A 455 9.71 1.61 -11.30
N SER A 456 8.93 2.49 -10.65
CA SER A 456 8.41 2.23 -9.30
C SER A 456 7.51 0.98 -9.25
N TYR A 457 6.66 0.76 -10.26
CA TYR A 457 5.83 -0.45 -10.37
C TYR A 457 6.66 -1.71 -10.64
N LEU A 458 7.73 -1.62 -11.43
CA LEU A 458 8.65 -2.72 -11.64
C LEU A 458 9.45 -3.05 -10.37
N GLY A 459 9.93 -2.04 -9.64
CA GLY A 459 10.58 -2.22 -8.34
C GLY A 459 9.66 -2.90 -7.32
N LYS A 460 8.38 -2.52 -7.32
CA LYS A 460 7.32 -3.17 -6.55
C LYS A 460 7.12 -4.65 -6.96
N ALA A 461 7.21 -4.97 -8.25
CA ALA A 461 7.12 -6.35 -8.73
C ALA A 461 8.32 -7.19 -8.29
N TYR A 462 9.53 -6.64 -8.34
CA TYR A 462 10.73 -7.29 -7.82
C TYR A 462 10.70 -7.49 -6.31
N TYR A 463 10.16 -6.52 -5.57
CA TYR A 463 9.92 -6.67 -4.14
C TYR A 463 9.02 -7.89 -3.86
N GLU A 464 7.92 -8.04 -4.60
CA GLU A 464 7.03 -9.20 -4.50
C GLU A 464 7.69 -10.52 -4.93
N LEU A 465 8.60 -10.50 -5.91
CA LEU A 465 9.43 -11.64 -6.30
C LEU A 465 10.54 -11.99 -5.30
N LYS A 466 10.69 -11.21 -4.22
CA LYS A 466 11.79 -11.33 -3.24
C LYS A 466 13.18 -11.07 -3.87
N GLN A 467 13.24 -10.29 -4.94
CA GLN A 467 14.47 -9.89 -5.63
C GLN A 467 14.88 -8.48 -5.20
N GLY A 468 15.32 -8.34 -3.94
CA GLY A 468 15.55 -7.04 -3.29
C GLY A 468 16.57 -6.13 -4.00
N ASN A 469 17.63 -6.71 -4.56
CA ASN A 469 18.65 -5.93 -5.28
C ASN A 469 18.06 -5.22 -6.51
N PHE A 470 17.23 -5.91 -7.30
CA PHE A 470 16.55 -5.30 -8.45
C PHE A 470 15.50 -4.29 -8.01
N ALA A 471 14.74 -4.58 -6.95
CA ALA A 471 13.78 -3.62 -6.40
C ALA A 471 14.45 -2.30 -6.01
N SER A 472 15.56 -2.37 -5.27
CA SER A 472 16.33 -1.20 -4.83
C SER A 472 16.91 -0.42 -6.01
N THR A 473 17.42 -1.10 -7.04
CA THR A 473 17.89 -0.45 -8.27
C THR A 473 16.78 0.33 -8.96
N GLU A 474 15.60 -0.27 -9.18
CA GLU A 474 14.50 0.41 -9.85
C GLU A 474 13.96 1.59 -9.03
N PHE A 475 13.88 1.48 -7.70
CA PHE A 475 13.48 2.62 -6.85
C PHE A 475 14.51 3.75 -6.90
N ARG A 476 15.81 3.44 -6.89
CA ARG A 476 16.87 4.44 -7.05
C ARG A 476 16.79 5.14 -8.40
N LEU A 477 16.64 4.39 -9.49
CA LEU A 477 16.51 4.96 -10.83
C LEU A 477 15.25 5.82 -10.93
N ALA A 478 14.11 5.37 -10.38
CA ALA A 478 12.89 6.17 -10.33
C ALA A 478 13.08 7.50 -9.58
N LYS A 479 13.76 7.50 -8.42
CA LYS A 479 14.11 8.73 -7.67
C LYS A 479 14.99 9.69 -8.47
N GLN A 480 15.88 9.17 -9.33
CA GLN A 480 16.73 9.99 -10.20
C GLN A 480 15.95 10.63 -11.34
N MET A 481 14.98 9.89 -11.93
CA MET A 481 14.16 10.37 -13.04
C MET A 481 13.11 11.41 -12.60
N ASP A 482 12.51 11.24 -11.43
CA ASP A 482 11.66 12.27 -10.82
C ASP A 482 11.91 12.36 -9.29
N PRO A 483 12.81 13.25 -8.84
CA PRO A 483 13.09 13.46 -7.42
C PRO A 483 11.88 13.95 -6.61
N ASN A 484 10.86 14.49 -7.27
CA ASN A 484 9.65 15.02 -6.63
C ASN A 484 8.52 13.98 -6.55
N ASP A 485 8.67 12.80 -7.15
CA ASP A 485 7.69 11.72 -7.02
C ASP A 485 7.85 11.02 -5.65
N PRO A 486 6.84 11.04 -4.76
CA PRO A 486 6.91 10.32 -3.48
C PRO A 486 6.82 8.79 -3.64
N THR A 487 6.37 8.28 -4.79
CA THR A 487 6.10 6.85 -5.02
C THR A 487 7.33 5.95 -4.81
N PRO A 488 8.50 6.23 -5.41
CA PRO A 488 9.68 5.40 -5.19
C PRO A 488 10.27 5.54 -3.79
N TRP A 489 10.13 6.70 -3.13
CA TRP A 489 10.49 6.85 -1.71
C TRP A 489 9.62 5.99 -0.80
N PHE A 490 8.31 5.98 -1.03
CA PHE A 490 7.36 5.18 -0.26
C PHE A 490 7.65 3.67 -0.37
N TYR A 491 7.84 3.15 -1.59
CA TYR A 491 8.09 1.72 -1.77
C TYR A 491 9.50 1.30 -1.35
N ASP A 492 10.52 2.16 -1.49
CA ASP A 492 11.86 1.88 -0.95
C ASP A 492 11.88 1.88 0.58
N ALA A 493 11.10 2.77 1.23
CA ALA A 493 10.92 2.75 2.69
C ALA A 493 10.31 1.43 3.17
N ILE A 494 9.22 0.96 2.52
CA ILE A 494 8.63 -0.35 2.84
C ILE A 494 9.65 -1.47 2.64
N TYR A 495 10.39 -1.45 1.53
CA TYR A 495 11.44 -2.44 1.27
C TYR A 495 12.49 -2.44 2.39
N LYS A 496 13.09 -1.28 2.71
CA LYS A 496 14.08 -1.11 3.79
C LYS A 496 13.56 -1.57 5.15
N GLN A 497 12.32 -1.25 5.49
CA GLN A 497 11.68 -1.73 6.71
C GLN A 497 11.66 -3.28 6.76
N THR A 498 11.30 -3.92 5.65
CA THR A 498 11.21 -5.39 5.57
C THR A 498 12.56 -6.11 5.58
N VAL A 499 13.65 -5.42 5.26
CA VAL A 499 15.02 -5.95 5.29
C VAL A 499 15.82 -5.49 6.51
N ASN A 500 15.11 -5.20 7.60
CA ASN A 500 15.71 -4.85 8.90
C ASN A 500 16.52 -3.54 8.89
N ARG A 501 16.10 -2.55 8.11
CA ARG A 501 16.71 -1.19 8.04
C ARG A 501 15.69 -0.10 8.38
N PRO A 502 15.07 -0.11 9.59
CA PRO A 502 13.96 0.78 9.92
C PRO A 502 14.34 2.26 10.05
N VAL A 503 15.59 2.60 10.43
CA VAL A 503 16.01 4.02 10.50
C VAL A 503 16.12 4.63 9.10
N GLU A 504 16.68 3.90 8.13
CA GLU A 504 16.71 4.38 6.75
C GLU A 504 15.31 4.41 6.13
N ALA A 505 14.44 3.47 6.51
CA ALA A 505 13.03 3.50 6.12
C ALA A 505 12.31 4.74 6.67
N LEU A 506 12.62 5.17 7.90
CA LEU A 506 12.08 6.39 8.51
C LEU A 506 12.35 7.61 7.62
N HIS A 507 13.60 7.81 7.20
CA HIS A 507 13.97 8.95 6.35
C HIS A 507 13.29 8.92 4.97
N ASP A 508 13.27 7.76 4.31
CA ASP A 508 12.60 7.62 3.03
C ASP A 508 11.08 7.85 3.14
N MET A 509 10.46 7.39 4.23
CA MET A 509 9.02 7.59 4.48
C MET A 509 8.69 9.05 4.79
N GLN A 510 9.52 9.73 5.60
CA GLN A 510 9.39 11.18 5.86
C GLN A 510 9.49 11.98 4.55
N LYS A 511 10.47 11.64 3.69
CA LYS A 511 10.60 12.27 2.37
C LYS A 511 9.38 12.01 1.49
N ALA A 512 8.84 10.77 1.50
CA ALA A 512 7.63 10.44 0.76
C ALA A 512 6.40 11.23 1.24
N ILE A 513 6.30 11.55 2.54
CA ILE A 513 5.24 12.39 3.11
C ILE A 513 5.44 13.87 2.73
N GLU A 514 6.67 14.39 2.82
CA GLU A 514 7.01 15.76 2.39
C GLU A 514 6.61 15.99 0.93
N LEU A 515 6.90 15.01 0.06
CA LEU A 515 6.60 15.04 -1.36
C LEU A 515 5.14 14.68 -1.69
N ASN A 516 4.25 14.42 -0.72
CA ASN A 516 2.88 13.95 -0.99
C ASN A 516 2.11 14.86 -1.95
N ASN A 517 2.17 16.18 -1.73
CA ASN A 517 1.47 17.16 -2.56
C ASN A 517 2.21 17.46 -3.88
N ASN A 518 3.43 16.96 -4.06
CA ASN A 518 4.17 17.04 -5.32
C ASN A 518 3.77 15.92 -6.29
N ARG A 519 2.98 14.94 -5.83
CA ARG A 519 2.31 13.95 -6.66
C ARG A 519 0.99 14.51 -7.17
N GLY A 520 0.92 14.93 -8.43
CA GLY A 520 -0.36 15.05 -9.11
C GLY A 520 -0.43 14.23 -10.38
N VAL A 521 0.33 13.14 -10.50
CA VAL A 521 0.39 12.42 -11.77
C VAL A 521 -0.96 11.82 -12.14
N TYR A 522 -1.80 11.36 -11.19
CA TYR A 522 -3.09 10.71 -11.53
C TYR A 522 -4.07 10.64 -10.34
N ARG A 523 -4.16 11.63 -9.43
CA ARG A 523 -5.02 11.50 -8.23
C ARG A 523 -5.68 12.81 -7.81
N SER A 524 -6.95 12.71 -7.41
CA SER A 524 -7.70 13.82 -6.80
C SER A 524 -7.14 14.16 -5.41
N LYS A 525 -7.49 15.33 -4.86
CA LYS A 525 -7.07 15.73 -3.50
C LYS A 525 -7.44 14.68 -2.45
N LEU A 526 -8.64 14.10 -2.56
CA LEU A 526 -9.10 13.02 -1.68
C LEU A 526 -8.16 11.81 -1.72
N LEU A 527 -7.81 11.34 -2.92
CA LEU A 527 -6.90 10.20 -3.05
C LEU A 527 -5.48 10.51 -2.57
N LEU A 528 -5.06 11.78 -2.61
CA LEU A 528 -3.81 12.23 -2.01
C LEU A 528 -3.87 12.27 -0.48
N ASP A 529 -5.02 12.60 0.10
CA ASP A 529 -5.25 12.53 1.54
C ASP A 529 -5.29 11.07 2.01
N SER A 530 -5.88 10.18 1.21
CA SER A 530 -5.81 8.73 1.44
C SER A 530 -4.40 8.17 1.31
N ASP A 531 -3.63 8.60 0.32
CA ASP A 531 -2.21 8.25 0.19
C ASP A 531 -1.39 8.80 1.37
N LEU A 532 -1.70 10.02 1.84
CA LEU A 532 -1.06 10.62 3.01
C LEU A 532 -1.37 9.83 4.28
N ALA A 533 -2.62 9.41 4.47
CA ALA A 533 -3.02 8.53 5.55
C ALA A 533 -2.26 7.20 5.46
N ALA A 534 -2.20 6.55 4.30
CA ALA A 534 -1.45 5.29 4.13
C ALA A 534 0.06 5.44 4.43
N ARG A 535 0.69 6.55 4.03
CA ARG A 535 2.09 6.85 4.36
C ARG A 535 2.29 7.16 5.84
N SER A 536 1.39 7.93 6.46
CA SER A 536 1.40 8.20 7.90
C SER A 536 1.24 6.91 8.69
N ALA A 537 0.32 6.03 8.27
CA ALA A 537 0.16 4.71 8.86
C ALA A 537 1.44 3.86 8.76
N SER A 538 2.11 3.90 7.60
CA SER A 538 3.38 3.19 7.39
C SER A 538 4.51 3.78 8.24
N LEU A 539 4.58 5.10 8.37
CA LEU A 539 5.51 5.80 9.27
C LEU A 539 5.28 5.40 10.73
N GLY A 540 4.02 5.31 11.17
CA GLY A 540 3.67 4.85 12.51
C GLY A 540 4.15 3.43 12.80
N ARG A 541 4.10 2.52 11.81
CA ARG A 541 4.70 1.18 11.93
C ARG A 541 6.22 1.22 12.06
N ILE A 542 6.89 2.06 11.26
CA ILE A 542 8.34 2.25 11.37
C ILE A 542 8.70 2.78 12.77
N TYR A 543 7.93 3.71 13.32
CA TYR A 543 8.11 4.15 14.71
C TYR A 543 7.92 3.01 15.71
N ASN A 544 6.96 2.13 15.52
CA ASN A 544 6.78 0.96 16.38
C ASN A 544 7.97 -0.01 16.32
N ASP A 545 8.55 -0.24 15.14
CA ASP A 545 9.79 -1.02 14.94
C ASP A 545 10.97 -0.36 15.68
N LEU A 546 11.09 0.96 15.62
CA LEU A 546 12.13 1.74 16.34
C LEU A 546 11.89 1.83 17.86
N GLY A 547 10.71 1.45 18.33
CA GLY A 547 10.31 1.53 19.75
C GLY A 547 9.75 2.88 20.17
N PHE A 548 9.33 3.72 19.22
CA PHE A 548 8.80 5.07 19.43
C PHE A 548 7.26 5.04 19.49
N GLN A 549 6.69 4.27 20.41
CA GLN A 549 5.23 4.01 20.43
C GLN A 549 4.37 5.28 20.52
N LYS A 550 4.86 6.36 21.14
CA LYS A 550 4.12 7.64 21.18
C LYS A 550 3.98 8.27 19.80
N LEU A 551 5.03 8.24 18.98
CA LEU A 551 4.97 8.73 17.61
C LEU A 551 4.16 7.79 16.71
N GLY A 552 4.23 6.48 16.97
CA GLY A 552 3.36 5.48 16.34
C GLY A 552 1.88 5.80 16.55
N LEU A 553 1.50 6.07 17.80
CA LEU A 553 0.15 6.54 18.14
C LEU A 553 -0.14 7.87 17.42
N LEU A 554 0.73 8.90 17.54
CA LEU A 554 0.62 10.21 16.85
C LEU A 554 0.20 10.11 15.39
N GLU A 555 0.97 9.35 14.62
CA GLU A 555 0.69 9.14 13.21
C GLU A 555 -0.60 8.36 12.97
N GLY A 556 -0.98 7.43 13.86
CA GLY A 556 -2.26 6.70 13.80
C GLY A 556 -3.48 7.62 13.78
N TRP A 557 -3.63 8.51 14.76
CA TRP A 557 -4.80 9.40 14.80
C TRP A 557 -4.68 10.58 13.84
N LYS A 558 -3.47 11.08 13.54
CA LYS A 558 -3.27 12.00 12.41
C LYS A 558 -3.76 11.39 11.11
N SER A 559 -3.50 10.10 10.89
CA SER A 559 -3.93 9.36 9.71
C SER A 559 -5.45 9.24 9.63
N VAL A 560 -6.13 8.81 10.71
CA VAL A 560 -7.60 8.70 10.75
C VAL A 560 -8.27 10.07 10.60
N ASN A 561 -7.71 11.14 11.19
CA ASN A 561 -8.25 12.49 11.04
C ASN A 561 -8.04 13.08 9.62
N THR A 562 -7.07 12.55 8.85
CA THR A 562 -6.80 12.99 7.47
C THR A 562 -7.74 12.31 6.48
N ASP A 563 -8.05 11.03 6.70
CA ASP A 563 -8.99 10.24 5.90
C ASP A 563 -9.67 9.22 6.83
N PRO A 564 -10.88 9.53 7.34
CA PRO A 564 -11.65 8.61 8.19
C PRO A 564 -12.10 7.33 7.46
N GLY A 565 -12.03 7.28 6.12
CA GLY A 565 -12.29 6.08 5.34
C GLY A 565 -11.07 5.16 5.22
N ASN A 566 -9.90 5.56 5.73
CA ASN A 566 -8.65 4.84 5.50
C ASN A 566 -8.49 3.61 6.41
N TYR A 567 -8.79 2.43 5.89
CA TYR A 567 -8.65 1.17 6.64
C TYR A 567 -7.26 0.95 7.27
N SER A 568 -6.19 1.35 6.58
CA SER A 568 -4.81 1.17 7.10
C SER A 568 -4.51 2.08 8.29
N ALA A 569 -5.15 3.25 8.36
CA ALA A 569 -5.04 4.17 9.49
C ALA A 569 -5.69 3.57 10.75
N HIS A 570 -6.92 3.09 10.61
CA HIS A 570 -7.64 2.38 11.66
C HIS A 570 -6.87 1.13 12.13
N ARG A 571 -6.32 0.34 11.20
CA ARG A 571 -5.50 -0.82 11.54
C ARG A 571 -4.29 -0.45 12.39
N LEU A 572 -3.53 0.58 11.98
CA LEU A 572 -2.39 1.06 12.75
C LEU A 572 -2.84 1.52 14.16
N LEU A 573 -3.94 2.25 14.26
CA LEU A 573 -4.42 2.78 15.52
C LEU A 573 -4.83 1.64 16.48
N ALA A 574 -5.47 0.60 15.97
CA ALA A 574 -5.77 -0.63 16.71
C ALA A 574 -4.50 -1.28 17.28
N ASP A 575 -3.45 -1.43 16.47
CA ASP A 575 -2.19 -2.04 16.93
C ASP A 575 -1.48 -1.20 17.99
N ASN A 576 -1.50 0.13 17.84
CA ASN A 576 -0.96 1.02 18.87
C ASN A 576 -1.72 0.89 20.20
N TYR A 577 -3.06 0.78 20.14
CA TYR A 577 -3.89 0.58 21.33
C TYR A 577 -3.65 -0.78 22.01
N ALA A 578 -3.23 -1.82 21.29
CA ALA A 578 -2.93 -3.14 21.87
C ALA A 578 -1.85 -3.12 22.96
N THR A 579 -0.96 -2.12 22.91
CA THR A 579 0.11 -1.95 23.91
C THR A 579 -0.29 -1.08 25.09
N LEU A 580 -1.50 -0.52 25.09
CA LEU A 580 -1.98 0.39 26.13
C LEU A 580 -3.01 -0.33 27.02
N PRO A 581 -2.84 -0.29 28.36
CA PRO A 581 -3.82 -0.86 29.27
C PRO A 581 -5.15 -0.10 29.17
N ARG A 582 -6.26 -0.81 29.40
CA ARG A 582 -7.64 -0.25 29.39
C ARG A 582 -8.10 0.34 28.05
N HIS A 583 -7.44 0.05 26.93
CA HIS A 583 -7.81 0.53 25.59
C HIS A 583 -8.37 -0.58 24.69
N ASN A 584 -8.87 -1.70 25.24
CA ASN A 584 -9.30 -2.80 24.38
C ASN A 584 -10.49 -2.43 23.53
N ILE A 585 -11.50 -1.71 24.06
CA ILE A 585 -12.63 -1.22 23.26
C ILE A 585 -12.15 -0.39 22.08
N ALA A 586 -11.29 0.61 22.32
CA ALA A 586 -10.74 1.44 21.26
C ALA A 586 -10.00 0.59 20.22
N ARG A 587 -9.16 -0.37 20.66
CA ARG A 587 -8.47 -1.29 19.74
C ARG A 587 -9.44 -2.07 18.85
N VAL A 588 -10.42 -2.74 19.44
CA VAL A 588 -11.30 -3.63 18.67
C VAL A 588 -12.31 -2.85 17.82
N SER A 589 -12.68 -1.62 18.21
CA SER A 589 -13.47 -0.68 17.42
C SER A 589 -12.71 -0.19 16.17
N GLU A 590 -11.45 0.23 16.34
CA GLU A 590 -10.60 0.61 15.22
C GLU A 590 -10.35 -0.58 14.27
N LEU A 591 -10.18 -1.79 14.82
CA LEU A 591 -10.10 -2.98 13.98
C LEU A 591 -11.40 -3.27 13.22
N LEU A 592 -12.58 -3.09 13.85
CA LEU A 592 -13.87 -3.26 13.19
C LEU A 592 -14.03 -2.26 12.02
N GLN A 593 -13.71 -0.99 12.22
CA GLN A 593 -13.74 0.02 11.16
C GLN A 593 -12.74 -0.31 10.05
N SER A 594 -11.51 -0.69 10.40
CA SER A 594 -10.53 -1.19 9.44
C SER A 594 -11.08 -2.36 8.63
N GLN A 595 -11.74 -3.33 9.26
CA GLN A 595 -12.31 -4.48 8.56
C GLN A 595 -13.42 -4.03 7.62
N LEU A 596 -14.37 -3.21 8.07
CA LEU A 596 -15.50 -2.76 7.24
C LEU A 596 -15.04 -1.96 6.02
N LEU A 597 -14.05 -1.08 6.19
CA LEU A 597 -13.54 -0.18 5.14
C LEU A 597 -12.49 -0.82 4.23
N GLN A 598 -11.93 -1.98 4.59
CA GLN A 598 -10.85 -2.57 3.80
C GLN A 598 -11.34 -3.01 2.41
N PRO A 599 -10.58 -2.71 1.34
CA PRO A 599 -10.80 -3.36 0.07
C PRO A 599 -10.50 -4.86 0.20
N LEU A 600 -10.95 -5.64 -0.78
CA LEU A 600 -10.62 -7.06 -0.91
C LEU A 600 -9.10 -7.27 -0.73
N ASN A 601 -8.69 -7.95 0.34
CA ASN A 601 -7.29 -8.12 0.70
C ASN A 601 -6.94 -9.56 1.09
N LEU A 602 -5.64 -9.87 1.12
CA LEU A 602 -5.12 -11.19 1.53
C LEU A 602 -4.84 -11.25 3.04
N THR A 603 -4.86 -10.10 3.70
CA THR A 603 -4.32 -9.95 5.04
C THR A 603 -5.22 -10.69 6.02
N PRO A 604 -4.68 -11.66 6.76
CA PRO A 604 -5.48 -12.46 7.66
C PRO A 604 -6.08 -11.62 8.78
N ILE A 605 -7.28 -11.98 9.22
CA ILE A 605 -7.80 -11.52 10.51
C ILE A 605 -7.25 -12.48 11.55
N GLN A 606 -6.26 -12.02 12.33
CA GLN A 606 -5.73 -12.83 13.42
C GLN A 606 -6.79 -12.95 14.51
N PRO A 607 -7.06 -14.16 15.03
CA PRO A 607 -8.03 -14.36 16.10
C PRO A 607 -7.76 -13.47 17.32
N GLN A 608 -6.49 -13.31 17.73
CA GLN A 608 -6.15 -12.49 18.89
C GLN A 608 -6.53 -11.01 18.70
N LEU A 609 -6.40 -10.48 17.49
CA LEU A 609 -6.65 -9.07 17.19
C LEU A 609 -8.12 -8.71 17.34
N GLY A 610 -9.01 -9.64 16.97
CA GLY A 610 -10.45 -9.46 17.07
C GLY A 610 -10.95 -9.40 18.52
N GLN A 611 -10.23 -10.00 19.47
CA GLN A 611 -10.75 -10.27 20.81
C GLN A 611 -10.31 -9.21 21.83
N ALA A 612 -11.27 -8.61 22.54
CA ALA A 612 -10.99 -7.57 23.54
C ALA A 612 -10.33 -8.09 24.82
N ASN A 613 -10.65 -9.31 25.26
CA ASN A 613 -10.13 -9.91 26.48
C ASN A 613 -9.04 -10.95 26.17
N LEU A 614 -7.81 -10.48 25.91
CA LEU A 614 -6.65 -11.35 25.74
C LEU A 614 -5.96 -11.58 27.10
N LEU A 615 -5.70 -12.84 27.45
CA LEU A 615 -4.97 -13.20 28.69
C LEU A 615 -3.44 -13.26 28.51
N LEU A 616 -2.91 -12.49 27.56
CA LEU A 616 -1.49 -12.48 27.22
C LEU A 616 -0.65 -11.79 28.29
N LEU A 617 0.52 -12.37 28.57
CA LEU A 617 1.61 -11.68 29.27
C LEU A 617 2.17 -10.57 28.34
N ASP A 618 2.51 -9.39 28.86
CA ASP A 618 2.87 -8.23 28.03
C ASP A 618 4.08 -8.49 27.10
N GLY A 619 3.80 -8.42 25.80
CA GLY A 619 4.75 -8.72 24.73
C GLY A 619 5.13 -10.19 24.59
N LEU A 620 4.41 -11.11 25.25
CA LEU A 620 4.61 -12.57 25.21
C LEU A 620 3.41 -13.28 24.55
N GLY A 621 2.84 -12.69 23.51
CA GLY A 621 1.93 -13.40 22.60
C GLY A 621 2.70 -14.20 21.54
N PRO A 622 2.05 -15.19 20.89
CA PRO A 622 2.66 -15.99 19.82
C PRO A 622 3.11 -15.12 18.64
N THR A 623 2.38 -14.02 18.34
CA THR A 623 2.63 -13.15 17.19
C THR A 623 2.97 -11.71 17.62
N ASP A 624 3.94 -11.07 16.98
CA ASP A 624 4.10 -9.61 17.04
C ASP A 624 3.17 -8.95 16.02
N LEU A 625 2.31 -8.05 16.49
CA LEU A 625 1.29 -7.39 15.66
C LEU A 625 1.86 -6.61 14.46
N SER A 626 3.11 -6.14 14.52
CA SER A 626 3.70 -5.30 13.45
C SER A 626 4.33 -6.07 12.28
N PHE A 627 4.65 -7.36 12.44
CA PHE A 627 5.41 -8.10 11.41
C PHE A 627 4.52 -8.79 10.37
N THR A 628 3.30 -9.17 10.75
CA THR A 628 2.33 -9.88 9.91
C THR A 628 1.59 -9.00 8.91
N GLU A 629 1.86 -7.69 8.93
CA GLU A 629 1.12 -6.67 8.18
C GLU A 629 1.78 -6.20 6.89
N PHE A 630 2.84 -6.88 6.43
CA PHE A 630 3.41 -6.55 5.11
C PHE A 630 2.43 -7.00 4.04
N ASN A 631 1.43 -6.16 3.79
CA ASN A 631 0.47 -6.31 2.72
C ASN A 631 1.27 -6.55 1.44
N PRO A 632 0.91 -7.58 0.66
CA PRO A 632 1.41 -7.70 -0.69
C PRO A 632 1.19 -6.36 -1.39
N LEU A 633 2.24 -5.79 -1.96
CA LEU A 633 2.09 -4.52 -2.67
C LEU A 633 1.14 -4.74 -3.87
N PHE A 634 1.12 -5.95 -4.43
CA PHE A 634 0.12 -6.36 -5.42
C PHE A 634 -0.91 -7.30 -4.84
N MET A 635 -2.18 -6.92 -4.99
CA MET A 635 -3.30 -7.80 -4.79
C MET A 635 -3.38 -8.83 -5.94
N ARG A 636 -3.40 -10.13 -5.60
CA ARG A 636 -3.46 -11.23 -6.58
C ARG A 636 -4.06 -12.50 -6.01
N ASN A 637 -4.58 -13.36 -6.88
CA ASN A 637 -5.03 -14.69 -6.51
C ASN A 637 -3.86 -15.48 -5.92
N ARG A 638 -3.99 -15.87 -4.64
CA ARG A 638 -3.04 -16.70 -3.88
C ARG A 638 -3.65 -17.12 -2.55
N ALA A 639 -3.11 -18.20 -1.99
CA ALA A 639 -3.28 -18.53 -0.58
C ALA A 639 -2.05 -18.04 0.21
N ALA A 640 -2.23 -17.79 1.50
CA ALA A 640 -1.18 -17.46 2.45
C ALA A 640 -1.40 -18.22 3.76
N ILE A 641 -0.30 -18.57 4.42
CA ILE A 641 -0.30 -19.19 5.73
C ILE A 641 0.62 -18.39 6.64
N GLN A 642 0.11 -18.01 7.79
CA GLN A 642 0.88 -17.44 8.88
C GLN A 642 0.83 -18.42 10.05
N ALA A 643 1.99 -18.68 10.63
CA ALA A 643 2.12 -19.54 11.80
C ALA A 643 3.07 -18.87 12.79
N ALA A 644 2.63 -18.74 14.03
CA ALA A 644 3.42 -18.17 15.10
C ALA A 644 3.34 -19.06 16.32
N GLY A 645 4.44 -19.10 17.09
CA GLY A 645 4.54 -19.92 18.28
C GLY A 645 5.47 -19.29 19.30
N ILE A 646 5.12 -19.43 20.57
CA ILE A 646 5.92 -18.99 21.70
C ILE A 646 6.03 -20.10 22.73
N VAL A 647 7.25 -20.29 23.24
CA VAL A 647 7.53 -21.08 24.44
C VAL A 647 8.21 -20.16 25.44
N ALA A 648 7.77 -20.19 26.70
CA ALA A 648 8.33 -19.37 27.75
C ALA A 648 8.30 -20.08 29.11
N GLY A 649 9.00 -19.50 30.09
CA GLY A 649 8.95 -19.98 31.48
C GLY A 649 7.53 -20.03 32.05
N ASN A 650 7.38 -20.71 33.20
CA ASN A 650 6.09 -20.98 33.87
C ASN A 650 5.12 -21.79 33.00
N ASP A 651 5.67 -22.81 32.34
CA ASP A 651 4.94 -23.72 31.45
C ASP A 651 4.03 -22.96 30.47
N THR A 652 4.59 -21.89 29.87
CA THR A 652 3.86 -21.02 28.96
C THR A 652 4.06 -21.50 27.53
N LEU A 653 2.94 -21.82 26.87
CA LEU A 653 2.88 -22.21 25.46
C LEU A 653 1.83 -21.33 24.78
N GLY A 654 2.09 -20.92 23.54
CA GLY A 654 1.07 -20.31 22.72
C GLY A 654 1.37 -20.46 21.25
N ASP A 655 0.32 -20.52 20.46
CA ASP A 655 0.39 -20.63 19.01
C ASP A 655 -0.75 -19.86 18.35
N GLU A 656 -0.51 -19.46 17.10
CA GLU A 656 -1.51 -18.86 16.24
C GLU A 656 -1.26 -19.31 14.81
N ILE A 657 -2.27 -19.89 14.17
CA ILE A 657 -2.23 -20.32 12.78
C ILE A 657 -3.37 -19.65 12.04
N VAL A 658 -3.03 -18.98 10.93
CA VAL A 658 -4.02 -18.36 10.07
C VAL A 658 -3.78 -18.73 8.61
N VAL A 659 -4.82 -19.26 7.98
CA VAL A 659 -4.87 -19.56 6.55
C VAL A 659 -5.78 -18.53 5.89
N SER A 660 -5.24 -17.77 4.95
CA SER A 660 -6.01 -16.79 4.19
C SER A 660 -5.86 -17.00 2.69
N GLY A 661 -6.81 -16.47 1.93
CA GLY A 661 -6.77 -16.58 0.48
C GLY A 661 -7.53 -15.47 -0.21
N LEU A 662 -7.06 -15.13 -1.40
CA LEU A 662 -7.72 -14.23 -2.34
C LEU A 662 -8.00 -14.99 -3.62
N TRP A 663 -9.23 -14.92 -4.12
CA TRP A 663 -9.61 -15.48 -5.41
C TRP A 663 -10.63 -14.58 -6.11
N ASN A 664 -10.20 -13.89 -7.16
CA ASN A 664 -10.98 -12.93 -7.94
C ASN A 664 -11.59 -11.83 -7.06
N ASN A 665 -12.89 -11.92 -6.77
CA ASN A 665 -13.70 -11.02 -5.96
C ASN A 665 -14.06 -11.59 -4.58
N TYR A 666 -13.39 -12.66 -4.14
CA TYR A 666 -13.55 -13.28 -2.82
C TYR A 666 -12.24 -13.23 -2.03
N SER A 667 -12.34 -13.00 -0.73
CA SER A 667 -11.27 -13.20 0.24
C SER A 667 -11.79 -13.97 1.45
N PHE A 668 -10.97 -14.85 2.01
CA PHE A 668 -11.31 -15.60 3.21
C PHE A 668 -10.13 -15.69 4.16
N SER A 669 -10.42 -15.92 5.44
CA SER A 669 -9.43 -16.16 6.50
C SER A 669 -10.01 -17.14 7.51
N LEU A 670 -9.25 -18.19 7.83
CA LEU A 670 -9.54 -19.14 8.90
C LEU A 670 -8.38 -19.09 9.89
N GLY A 671 -8.68 -18.79 11.15
CA GLY A 671 -7.67 -18.61 12.19
C GLY A 671 -7.97 -19.42 13.44
N GLN A 672 -6.92 -19.96 14.04
CA GLN A 672 -6.91 -20.52 15.39
C GLN A 672 -5.82 -19.83 16.21
N PHE A 673 -6.13 -19.66 17.50
CA PHE A 673 -5.21 -19.15 18.51
C PHE A 673 -5.34 -19.99 19.78
N HIS A 674 -4.21 -20.31 20.38
CA HIS A 674 -4.11 -20.98 21.67
C HIS A 674 -3.06 -20.29 22.53
N TYR A 675 -3.33 -20.14 23.82
CA TYR A 675 -2.38 -19.63 24.78
C TYR A 675 -2.66 -20.19 26.17
N GLU A 676 -1.63 -20.75 26.80
CA GLU A 676 -1.68 -21.31 28.15
C GLU A 676 -0.43 -20.94 28.97
N THR A 677 -0.60 -20.87 30.29
CA THR A 677 0.46 -20.50 31.24
C THR A 677 0.02 -20.81 32.67
N GLU A 678 0.92 -21.31 33.51
CA GLU A 678 0.67 -21.53 34.94
C GLU A 678 0.78 -20.23 35.77
N GLY A 679 1.31 -19.15 35.17
CA GLY A 679 1.54 -17.88 35.86
C GLY A 679 2.67 -17.95 36.89
N TYR A 680 2.84 -16.89 37.69
CA TYR A 680 3.99 -16.77 38.63
C TYR A 680 3.64 -17.08 40.09
N ARG A 681 2.38 -17.38 40.37
CA ARG A 681 1.88 -17.67 41.73
C ARG A 681 0.75 -18.70 41.68
N PRO A 682 0.41 -19.37 42.79
CA PRO A 682 -0.70 -20.31 42.81
C PRO A 682 -2.00 -19.68 42.32
N ASN A 683 -2.77 -20.44 41.54
CA ASN A 683 -4.04 -20.00 40.95
C ASN A 683 -3.90 -18.72 40.12
N ASN A 684 -2.78 -18.56 39.38
CA ASN A 684 -2.55 -17.49 38.41
C ASN A 684 -2.53 -18.01 36.96
N ASP A 685 -2.97 -19.26 36.79
CA ASP A 685 -3.06 -19.94 35.52
C ASP A 685 -4.13 -19.32 34.62
N ALA A 686 -3.88 -19.39 33.32
CA ALA A 686 -4.79 -18.93 32.28
C ALA A 686 -4.63 -19.79 31.03
N ASN A 687 -5.75 -20.16 30.42
CA ASN A 687 -5.82 -20.85 29.14
C ASN A 687 -6.92 -20.19 28.28
N GLN A 688 -6.60 -19.89 27.02
CA GLN A 688 -7.51 -19.27 26.07
C GLN A 688 -7.40 -19.94 24.69
N ASN A 689 -8.56 -20.22 24.09
CA ASN A 689 -8.69 -20.73 22.73
C ASN A 689 -9.63 -19.83 21.92
N ILE A 690 -9.20 -19.42 20.72
CA ILE A 690 -10.03 -18.61 19.82
C ILE A 690 -10.02 -19.25 18.44
N TYR A 691 -11.20 -19.39 17.85
CA TYR A 691 -11.38 -19.82 16.46
C TYR A 691 -12.17 -18.76 15.70
N THR A 692 -11.69 -18.40 14.51
CA THR A 692 -12.32 -17.36 13.68
C THR A 692 -12.42 -17.83 12.24
N GLY A 693 -13.58 -17.63 11.62
CA GLY A 693 -13.78 -17.74 10.19
C GLY A 693 -14.30 -16.43 9.63
N PHE A 694 -13.68 -15.92 8.57
CA PHE A 694 -14.04 -14.67 7.91
C PHE A 694 -14.11 -14.84 6.41
N ILE A 695 -15.13 -14.25 5.79
CA ILE A 695 -15.30 -14.18 4.34
C ILE A 695 -15.69 -12.75 3.97
N GLN A 696 -15.09 -12.22 2.89
CA GLN A 696 -15.49 -10.97 2.26
C GLN A 696 -15.68 -11.20 0.77
N THR A 697 -16.79 -10.69 0.25
CA THR A 697 -17.15 -10.76 -1.18
C THR A 697 -17.35 -9.36 -1.72
N GLN A 698 -16.66 -9.04 -2.81
CA GLN A 698 -16.91 -7.83 -3.60
C GLN A 698 -18.01 -8.15 -4.63
N LEU A 699 -19.23 -7.69 -4.38
CA LEU A 699 -20.40 -7.95 -5.24
C LEU A 699 -20.41 -7.05 -6.47
N THR A 700 -20.06 -5.77 -6.29
CA THR A 700 -19.84 -4.78 -7.35
C THR A 700 -18.63 -3.94 -6.98
N PRO A 701 -18.04 -3.12 -7.87
CA PRO A 701 -16.93 -2.22 -7.51
C PRO A 701 -17.23 -1.28 -6.33
N GLN A 702 -18.52 -1.02 -6.06
CA GLN A 702 -19.01 -0.15 -5.00
C GLN A 702 -19.48 -0.90 -3.75
N LEU A 703 -19.83 -2.18 -3.83
CA LEU A 703 -20.47 -2.93 -2.75
C LEU A 703 -19.65 -4.14 -2.33
N SER A 704 -19.28 -4.19 -1.06
CA SER A 704 -18.70 -5.38 -0.43
C SER A 704 -19.51 -5.84 0.78
N VAL A 705 -19.56 -7.16 0.97
CA VAL A 705 -20.25 -7.81 2.09
C VAL A 705 -19.28 -8.73 2.81
N GLN A 706 -19.33 -8.72 4.14
CA GLN A 706 -18.45 -9.45 5.03
C GLN A 706 -19.26 -10.31 5.98
N THR A 707 -18.76 -11.51 6.27
CA THR A 707 -19.27 -12.37 7.32
C THR A 707 -18.13 -12.87 8.19
N GLU A 708 -18.35 -12.90 9.49
CA GLU A 708 -17.39 -13.39 10.47
C GLU A 708 -18.10 -14.29 11.48
N ILE A 709 -17.47 -15.38 11.85
CA ILE A 709 -17.89 -16.25 12.94
C ILE A 709 -16.72 -16.42 13.89
N ARG A 710 -16.96 -16.18 15.18
CA ARG A 710 -15.95 -16.33 16.22
C ARG A 710 -16.44 -17.20 17.37
N TYR A 711 -15.55 -18.06 17.85
CA TYR A 711 -15.69 -18.78 19.11
C TYR A 711 -14.50 -18.46 20.01
N ASP A 712 -14.76 -18.17 21.29
CA ASP A 712 -13.74 -17.88 22.30
C ASP A 712 -14.06 -18.67 23.56
N GLU A 713 -13.07 -19.36 24.11
CA GLU A 713 -13.15 -20.04 25.40
C GLU A 713 -11.94 -19.66 26.25
N ILE A 714 -12.22 -19.23 27.48
CA ILE A 714 -11.24 -18.82 28.47
C ILE A 714 -11.46 -19.60 29.75
N THR A 715 -10.39 -20.14 30.33
CA THR A 715 -10.36 -20.63 31.70
C THR A 715 -9.21 -19.99 32.46
N SER A 716 -9.45 -19.60 33.71
CA SER A 716 -8.41 -18.97 34.52
C SER A 716 -8.65 -19.10 36.02
N GLY A 717 -7.59 -18.91 36.80
CA GLY A 717 -7.63 -18.76 38.25
C GLY A 717 -7.99 -17.34 38.69
N ASP A 718 -7.26 -16.83 39.68
CA ASP A 718 -7.21 -15.42 40.05
C ASP A 718 -6.00 -14.74 39.40
N ILE A 719 -6.23 -14.12 38.24
CA ILE A 719 -5.20 -13.40 37.47
C ILE A 719 -4.96 -11.95 37.94
N SER A 720 -5.72 -11.47 38.93
CA SER A 720 -5.61 -10.08 39.39
C SER A 720 -4.28 -9.85 40.11
N GLN A 721 -3.58 -8.79 39.74
CA GLN A 721 -2.38 -8.35 40.45
C GLN A 721 -2.72 -7.21 41.40
N ASN A 722 -2.66 -7.53 42.69
CA ASN A 722 -2.83 -6.58 43.79
C ASN A 722 -1.46 -6.26 44.39
N PHE A 723 -1.35 -5.12 45.08
CA PHE A 723 -0.11 -4.65 45.68
C PHE A 723 0.51 -5.69 46.63
N SER A 724 -0.31 -6.36 47.44
CA SER A 724 0.15 -7.48 48.26
C SER A 724 0.08 -8.81 47.51
N LYS A 725 1.23 -9.49 47.37
CA LYS A 725 1.33 -10.84 46.75
C LYS A 725 0.48 -11.91 47.44
N LYS A 726 0.10 -11.70 48.71
CA LYS A 726 -0.73 -12.64 49.48
C LYS A 726 -2.22 -12.44 49.24
N ARG A 727 -2.62 -11.31 48.65
CA ARG A 727 -4.02 -10.93 48.48
C ARG A 727 -4.54 -11.46 47.15
N PHE A 728 -4.91 -12.74 47.12
CA PHE A 728 -5.59 -13.38 45.99
C PHE A 728 -6.50 -14.52 46.48
N ILE A 729 -7.46 -14.92 45.66
CA ILE A 729 -8.38 -16.01 45.97
C ILE A 729 -7.77 -17.32 45.46
N ARG A 730 -7.28 -18.15 46.38
CA ARG A 730 -6.56 -19.41 46.07
C ARG A 730 -7.37 -20.44 45.29
N ASP A 731 -8.67 -20.50 45.54
CA ASP A 731 -9.54 -21.56 45.03
C ASP A 731 -10.57 -21.03 44.01
N GLN A 732 -10.32 -19.85 43.43
CA GLN A 732 -11.20 -19.27 42.42
C GLN A 732 -10.93 -19.91 41.06
N ARG A 733 -11.99 -20.38 40.39
CA ARG A 733 -11.95 -20.74 38.97
C ARG A 733 -12.97 -19.93 38.20
N LYS A 734 -12.54 -19.38 37.07
CA LYS A 734 -13.36 -18.66 36.09
C LYS A 734 -13.36 -19.43 34.77
N ARG A 735 -14.52 -19.53 34.14
CA ARG A 735 -14.71 -20.02 32.77
C ARG A 735 -15.58 -19.03 32.01
N PHE A 736 -15.18 -18.69 30.79
CA PHE A 736 -15.97 -17.88 29.88
C PHE A 736 -16.00 -18.56 28.52
N SER A 737 -17.16 -18.61 27.89
CA SER A 737 -17.30 -19.08 26.51
C SER A 737 -18.23 -18.16 25.74
N SER A 738 -17.93 -17.88 24.48
CA SER A 738 -18.83 -17.12 23.62
C SER A 738 -18.80 -17.53 22.16
N PHE A 739 -19.95 -17.39 21.49
CA PHE A 739 -20.11 -17.56 20.06
C PHE A 739 -20.68 -16.26 19.47
N SER A 740 -20.03 -15.71 18.45
CA SER A 740 -20.38 -14.41 17.88
C SER A 740 -20.28 -14.41 16.35
N PRO A 741 -21.42 -14.50 15.65
CA PRO A 741 -21.51 -14.20 14.23
C PRO A 741 -21.70 -12.69 13.98
N ARG A 742 -21.09 -12.19 12.91
CA ARG A 742 -21.19 -10.81 12.43
C ARG A 742 -21.43 -10.76 10.93
N ILE A 743 -22.23 -9.79 10.50
CA ILE A 743 -22.38 -9.38 9.10
C ILE A 743 -21.97 -7.91 8.98
N GLY A 744 -21.17 -7.61 7.97
CA GLY A 744 -20.75 -6.25 7.63
C GLY A 744 -21.05 -5.90 6.19
N VAL A 745 -21.38 -4.64 5.91
CA VAL A 745 -21.59 -4.12 4.55
C VAL A 745 -20.81 -2.84 4.39
N HIS A 746 -20.13 -2.67 3.25
CA HIS A 746 -19.52 -1.41 2.84
C HIS A 746 -19.97 -1.05 1.44
N TYR A 747 -20.55 0.15 1.31
CA TYR A 747 -21.04 0.69 0.05
C TYR A 747 -20.43 2.06 -0.25
N THR A 748 -19.81 2.20 -1.40
CA THR A 748 -19.17 3.44 -1.88
C THR A 748 -20.01 4.03 -3.02
N ILE A 749 -20.73 5.12 -2.77
CA ILE A 749 -21.56 5.77 -3.81
C ILE A 749 -20.63 6.40 -4.87
N ASN A 750 -19.62 7.11 -4.38
CA ASN A 750 -18.47 7.63 -5.10
C ASN A 750 -17.33 7.77 -4.07
N PRO A 751 -16.08 8.08 -4.46
CA PRO A 751 -14.96 8.12 -3.53
C PRO A 751 -15.17 8.98 -2.27
N ASN A 752 -16.02 10.02 -2.33
CA ASN A 752 -16.28 10.93 -1.22
C ASN A 752 -17.41 10.46 -0.27
N HIS A 753 -18.13 9.40 -0.62
CA HIS A 753 -19.34 8.96 0.08
C HIS A 753 -19.26 7.45 0.37
N ASN A 754 -19.01 7.11 1.64
CA ASN A 754 -18.92 5.73 2.10
C ASN A 754 -19.99 5.45 3.16
N ILE A 755 -20.64 4.30 3.05
CA ILE A 755 -21.59 3.80 4.04
C ILE A 755 -21.07 2.47 4.56
N ILE A 756 -20.98 2.33 5.87
CA ILE A 756 -20.67 1.05 6.53
C ILE A 756 -21.82 0.64 7.46
N LEU A 757 -22.14 -0.65 7.46
CA LEU A 757 -23.14 -1.26 8.32
C LEU A 757 -22.51 -2.45 9.05
N SER A 758 -22.86 -2.64 10.32
CA SER A 758 -22.40 -3.77 11.13
C SER A 758 -23.57 -4.35 11.93
N PHE A 759 -23.75 -5.65 11.85
CA PHE A 759 -24.67 -6.41 12.69
C PHE A 759 -23.91 -7.52 13.42
N ILE A 760 -23.97 -7.53 14.75
CA ILE A 760 -23.28 -8.49 15.61
C ILE A 760 -24.31 -9.17 16.49
N TYR A 761 -24.30 -10.49 16.51
CA TYR A 761 -24.94 -11.30 17.54
C TYR A 761 -23.86 -11.91 18.42
N LYS A 762 -24.13 -12.05 19.71
CA LYS A 762 -23.26 -12.78 20.62
C LYS A 762 -24.05 -13.47 21.71
N ASP A 763 -23.81 -14.76 21.83
CA ASP A 763 -24.21 -15.58 22.96
C ASP A 763 -22.97 -15.87 23.82
N SER A 764 -23.10 -15.73 25.13
CA SER A 764 -21.98 -15.93 26.05
C SER A 764 -22.40 -16.45 27.42
N ASN A 765 -21.53 -17.25 28.00
CA ASN A 765 -21.65 -17.77 29.36
C ASN A 765 -20.39 -17.43 30.15
N PHE A 766 -20.56 -16.93 31.37
CA PHE A 766 -19.50 -16.76 32.35
C PHE A 766 -19.83 -17.51 33.62
N ASN A 767 -18.90 -18.35 34.08
CA ASN A 767 -19.01 -19.08 35.34
C ASN A 767 -17.82 -18.74 36.24
N ARG A 768 -18.10 -18.41 37.50
CA ARG A 768 -17.10 -18.24 38.56
C ARG A 768 -17.45 -19.12 39.75
N ARG A 769 -16.50 -19.96 40.17
CA ARG A 769 -16.60 -20.82 41.36
C ARG A 769 -15.53 -20.45 42.37
N ASN A 770 -15.94 -20.17 43.59
CA ASN A 770 -15.03 -19.94 44.71
C ASN A 770 -15.34 -20.95 45.84
N ARG A 771 -14.29 -21.57 46.41
CA ARG A 771 -14.41 -22.41 47.61
C ARG A 771 -14.50 -21.52 48.85
N ASN A 772 -15.48 -21.75 49.71
CA ASN A 772 -15.61 -21.11 51.03
C ASN A 772 -14.85 -21.95 52.08
N PRO A 773 -14.12 -21.37 53.06
CA PRO A 773 -13.39 -22.14 54.08
C PRO A 773 -14.26 -23.07 54.95
N LEU A 774 -15.58 -22.89 54.96
CA LEU A 774 -16.56 -23.63 55.78
C LEU A 774 -17.42 -24.65 55.00
N PHE A 775 -16.92 -25.25 53.91
CA PHE A 775 -17.53 -26.39 53.17
C PHE A 775 -18.60 -26.12 52.07
N SER A 776 -18.79 -24.90 51.53
CA SER A 776 -19.69 -24.68 50.37
C SER A 776 -19.03 -23.91 49.20
N PHE A 777 -19.42 -24.24 47.96
CA PHE A 777 -19.02 -23.48 46.77
C PHE A 777 -20.00 -22.32 46.53
N ARG A 778 -19.49 -21.10 46.38
CA ARG A 778 -20.27 -20.00 45.80
C ARG A 778 -20.10 -20.04 44.29
N ASN A 779 -21.13 -20.55 43.60
CA ASN A 779 -21.20 -20.56 42.14
C ASN A 779 -21.94 -19.31 41.65
N PHE A 780 -21.36 -18.65 40.66
CA PHE A 780 -21.92 -17.48 40.00
C PHE A 780 -21.89 -17.73 38.50
N ASN A 781 -23.05 -17.72 37.86
CA ASN A 781 -23.19 -17.96 36.43
C ASN A 781 -23.95 -16.81 35.79
N ILE A 782 -23.39 -16.22 34.73
CA ILE A 782 -24.02 -15.21 33.89
C ILE A 782 -24.24 -15.83 32.52
N ASP A 783 -25.49 -15.88 32.08
CA ASP A 783 -25.85 -16.19 30.69
C ASP A 783 -26.25 -14.88 30.02
N LYS A 784 -25.69 -14.58 28.84
CA LYS A 784 -25.85 -13.27 28.21
C LYS A 784 -25.98 -13.37 26.69
N THR A 785 -27.08 -12.83 26.18
CA THR A 785 -27.40 -12.75 24.75
C THR A 785 -27.46 -11.29 24.34
N THR A 786 -26.73 -10.93 23.28
CA THR A 786 -26.59 -9.54 22.85
C THR A 786 -26.74 -9.41 21.34
N TYR A 787 -27.42 -8.34 20.92
CA TYR A 787 -27.59 -7.93 19.53
C TYR A 787 -27.11 -6.49 19.40
N GLN A 788 -26.32 -6.20 18.38
CA GLN A 788 -25.88 -4.85 18.05
C GLN A 788 -26.03 -4.61 16.55
N ALA A 789 -26.67 -3.51 16.18
CA ALA A 789 -26.76 -3.02 14.82
C ALA A 789 -26.27 -1.57 14.79
N GLU A 790 -25.29 -1.28 13.95
CA GLU A 790 -24.75 0.07 13.78
C GLU A 790 -24.63 0.43 12.29
N ALA A 791 -24.83 1.71 12.00
CA ALA A 791 -24.68 2.28 10.66
C ALA A 791 -23.89 3.58 10.74
N GLU A 792 -22.98 3.78 9.80
CA GLU A 792 -22.18 5.00 9.68
C GLU A 792 -22.07 5.43 8.22
N TYR A 793 -22.10 6.74 8.02
CA TYR A 793 -21.95 7.43 6.75
C TYR A 793 -20.80 8.41 6.87
N LEU A 794 -19.79 8.20 6.02
CA LEU A 794 -18.60 9.02 5.89
C LEU A 794 -18.73 9.88 4.63
N LEU A 795 -18.56 11.18 4.82
CA LEU A 795 -18.69 12.18 3.78
C LEU A 795 -17.48 13.10 3.75
N ASP A 796 -16.75 13.08 2.63
CA ASP A 796 -15.54 13.86 2.44
C ASP A 796 -15.77 15.05 1.51
N TYR A 797 -15.64 16.26 2.07
CA TYR A 797 -15.57 17.52 1.33
C TYR A 797 -14.16 18.12 1.40
N LYS A 798 -13.86 19.04 0.45
CA LYS A 798 -12.53 19.66 0.33
C LYS A 798 -11.99 20.31 1.62
N PHE A 799 -12.85 20.77 2.51
CA PHE A 799 -12.47 21.47 3.75
C PHE A 799 -13.03 20.81 5.02
N ALA A 800 -13.82 19.74 4.89
CA ALA A 800 -14.53 19.12 5.99
C ALA A 800 -14.72 17.62 5.76
N HIS A 801 -14.39 16.80 6.75
CA HIS A 801 -14.79 15.38 6.81
C HIS A 801 -15.93 15.25 7.82
N LEU A 802 -17.03 14.63 7.41
CA LEU A 802 -18.23 14.45 8.22
C LEU A 802 -18.47 12.96 8.44
N VAL A 803 -18.60 12.58 9.72
CA VAL A 803 -18.92 11.22 10.15
C VAL A 803 -20.28 11.28 10.85
N ILE A 804 -21.27 10.59 10.30
CA ILE A 804 -22.62 10.52 10.88
C ILE A 804 -22.95 9.06 11.10
N GLY A 805 -23.40 8.70 12.29
CA GLY A 805 -23.79 7.33 12.54
C GLY A 805 -24.76 7.17 13.69
N GLY A 806 -25.16 5.93 13.91
CA GLY A 806 -26.04 5.55 15.00
C GLY A 806 -26.04 4.05 15.19
N GLY A 807 -26.54 3.65 16.36
CA GLY A 807 -26.51 2.26 16.78
C GLY A 807 -27.66 1.91 17.70
N TYR A 808 -27.98 0.62 17.71
CA TYR A 808 -28.92 -0.01 18.62
C TYR A 808 -28.25 -1.24 19.23
N VAL A 809 -28.32 -1.36 20.54
CA VAL A 809 -27.87 -2.54 21.29
C VAL A 809 -29.03 -3.03 22.14
N ASN A 810 -29.27 -4.34 22.11
CA ASN A 810 -30.17 -5.03 23.01
C ASN A 810 -29.41 -6.16 23.72
N GLU A 811 -29.49 -6.17 25.04
CA GLU A 811 -28.73 -7.06 25.90
C GLU A 811 -29.64 -7.72 26.93
N GLN A 812 -29.72 -9.05 26.86
CA GLN A 812 -30.44 -9.87 27.82
C GLN A 812 -29.44 -10.62 28.68
N GLU A 813 -29.48 -10.38 29.99
CA GLU A 813 -28.56 -10.97 30.95
C GLU A 813 -29.32 -11.70 32.05
N THR A 814 -28.91 -12.93 32.32
CA THR A 814 -29.45 -13.78 33.37
C THR A 814 -28.34 -14.12 34.36
N ASN A 815 -28.44 -13.56 35.56
CA ASN A 815 -27.48 -13.75 36.64
C ASN A 815 -28.01 -14.80 37.63
N LYS A 816 -27.29 -15.90 37.78
CA LYS A 816 -27.56 -16.99 38.74
C LYS A 816 -26.48 -16.97 39.82
N LYS A 817 -26.84 -16.55 41.03
CA LYS A 817 -25.92 -16.49 42.19
C LYS A 817 -26.45 -17.41 43.29
N SER A 818 -25.84 -18.58 43.46
CA SER A 818 -26.34 -19.64 44.35
C SER A 818 -27.83 -19.95 44.05
N ASN A 819 -28.76 -19.51 44.91
CA ASN A 819 -30.21 -19.74 44.78
C ASN A 819 -31.01 -18.54 44.23
N LYS A 820 -30.36 -17.40 43.93
CA LYS A 820 -31.04 -16.21 43.39
C LYS A 820 -30.80 -16.10 41.89
N LYS A 821 -31.88 -15.89 41.14
CA LYS A 821 -31.86 -15.61 39.70
C LYS A 821 -32.38 -14.21 39.47
N THR A 822 -31.59 -13.35 38.84
CA THR A 822 -31.99 -12.01 38.41
C THR A 822 -31.89 -11.91 36.90
N HIS A 823 -32.87 -11.27 36.28
CA HIS A 823 -32.87 -11.01 34.84
C HIS A 823 -32.77 -9.50 34.64
N SER A 824 -31.94 -9.07 33.71
CA SER A 824 -31.88 -7.69 33.24
C SER A 824 -32.00 -7.67 31.72
N ASP A 825 -32.73 -6.68 31.24
CA ASP A 825 -32.87 -6.36 29.83
C ASP A 825 -32.39 -4.92 29.69
N THR A 826 -31.44 -4.70 28.80
CA THR A 826 -30.80 -3.40 28.60
C THR A 826 -30.86 -3.05 27.13
N GLN A 827 -31.55 -1.95 26.85
CA GLN A 827 -31.68 -1.39 25.51
C GLN A 827 -30.93 -0.07 25.44
N HIS A 828 -30.19 0.12 24.35
CA HIS A 828 -29.42 1.33 24.15
C HIS A 828 -29.50 1.79 22.71
N VAL A 829 -29.75 3.08 22.52
CA VAL A 829 -29.74 3.73 21.22
C VAL A 829 -28.73 4.87 21.25
N ASN A 830 -27.86 4.95 20.26
CA ASN A 830 -27.01 6.12 20.05
C ASN A 830 -27.16 6.73 18.66
N GLY A 831 -26.93 8.03 18.60
CA GLY A 831 -26.65 8.76 17.38
C GLY A 831 -25.44 9.65 17.58
N PHE A 832 -24.62 9.83 16.56
CA PHE A 832 -23.45 10.68 16.63
C PHE A 832 -23.16 11.40 15.32
N ILE A 833 -22.59 12.59 15.44
CA ILE A 833 -22.11 13.39 14.32
C ILE A 833 -20.76 13.98 14.72
N TYR A 834 -19.75 13.82 13.86
CA TYR A 834 -18.43 14.43 13.99
C TYR A 834 -18.08 15.16 12.71
N SER A 835 -17.48 16.34 12.85
CA SER A 835 -16.95 17.13 11.76
C SER A 835 -15.49 17.48 12.02
N HIS A 836 -14.61 17.10 11.11
CA HIS A 836 -13.22 17.51 11.07
C HIS A 836 -13.06 18.64 10.07
N LEU A 837 -12.89 19.86 10.56
CA LEU A 837 -12.82 21.08 9.77
C LEU A 837 -11.37 21.54 9.62
N ASN A 838 -10.92 21.73 8.38
CA ASN A 838 -9.61 22.31 8.07
C ASN A 838 -9.75 23.82 7.87
N LEU A 839 -9.49 24.62 8.91
CA LEU A 839 -9.81 26.05 8.98
C LEU A 839 -8.71 26.99 8.42
N GLY A 840 -7.84 26.49 7.53
CA GLY A 840 -6.64 27.23 7.10
C GLY A 840 -5.59 27.35 8.22
N TYR A 841 -4.47 28.03 7.96
CA TYR A 841 -3.36 28.22 8.94
C TYR A 841 -2.85 26.93 9.61
N HIS A 842 -2.98 25.78 8.92
CA HIS A 842 -2.68 24.45 9.45
C HIS A 842 -3.40 24.14 10.79
N LEU A 843 -4.62 24.66 10.95
CA LEU A 843 -5.51 24.39 12.07
C LEU A 843 -6.62 23.42 11.64
N THR A 844 -6.70 22.28 12.32
CA THR A 844 -7.79 21.31 12.17
C THR A 844 -8.59 21.25 13.47
N THR A 845 -9.91 21.44 13.37
CA THR A 845 -10.83 21.41 14.52
C THR A 845 -11.75 20.21 14.38
N THR A 846 -11.93 19.45 15.46
CA THR A 846 -12.93 18.39 15.55
C THR A 846 -14.10 18.89 16.37
N LEU A 847 -15.29 18.93 15.79
CA LEU A 847 -16.55 19.23 16.48
C LEU A 847 -17.41 17.99 16.44
N GLY A 848 -17.83 17.48 17.59
CA GLY A 848 -18.63 16.28 17.67
C GLY A 848 -19.73 16.36 18.72
N ILE A 849 -20.78 15.60 18.50
CA ILE A 849 -21.87 15.40 19.44
C ILE A 849 -22.34 13.96 19.33
N SER A 850 -22.43 13.26 20.46
CA SER A 850 -23.19 12.01 20.51
C SER A 850 -24.36 12.15 21.45
N VAL A 851 -25.44 11.46 21.14
CA VAL A 851 -26.63 11.33 21.96
C VAL A 851 -26.79 9.86 22.28
N ASP A 852 -26.82 9.53 23.56
CA ASP A 852 -26.95 8.16 24.05
C ASP A 852 -28.26 8.11 24.87
N SER A 853 -29.16 7.21 24.49
CA SER A 853 -30.40 6.90 25.19
C SER A 853 -30.28 5.50 25.76
N PHE A 854 -30.30 5.43 27.08
CA PHE A 854 -30.06 4.21 27.83
C PHE A 854 -31.31 3.83 28.62
N ASP A 855 -31.83 2.63 28.40
CA ASP A 855 -32.98 2.05 29.11
C ASP A 855 -32.57 0.69 29.70
N ASP A 856 -32.45 0.62 31.02
CA ASP A 856 -32.05 -0.57 31.75
C ASP A 856 -32.91 -0.67 33.00
N ASN A 857 -33.46 -1.84 33.25
CA ASN A 857 -34.25 -2.10 34.46
C ASN A 857 -33.49 -1.75 35.76
N ASN A 858 -32.15 -1.72 35.73
CA ASN A 858 -31.28 -1.44 36.87
C ASN A 858 -30.65 -0.03 36.89
N LEU A 859 -30.85 0.82 35.88
CA LEU A 859 -30.37 2.22 35.84
C LEU A 859 -31.54 3.15 35.48
N ASP A 860 -31.42 4.46 35.66
CA ASP A 860 -32.48 5.38 35.25
C ASP A 860 -32.43 5.64 33.74
N LYS A 861 -33.61 5.74 33.12
CA LYS A 861 -33.73 6.11 31.71
C LYS A 861 -33.04 7.45 31.51
N THR A 862 -31.93 7.44 30.78
CA THR A 862 -31.06 8.60 30.66
C THR A 862 -30.82 8.92 29.20
N LEU A 863 -31.41 10.03 28.73
CA LEU A 863 -31.00 10.70 27.51
C LEU A 863 -29.81 11.58 27.84
N ARG A 864 -28.67 11.36 27.19
CA ARG A 864 -27.44 12.11 27.44
C ARG A 864 -26.89 12.67 26.16
N VAL A 865 -26.53 13.95 26.21
CA VAL A 865 -25.83 14.65 25.13
C VAL A 865 -24.36 14.79 25.54
N ASN A 866 -23.48 14.35 24.65
CA ASN A 866 -22.05 14.21 24.88
C ASN A 866 -21.28 15.07 23.86
N PRO A 867 -21.09 16.38 24.15
CA PRO A 867 -20.35 17.29 23.28
C PRO A 867 -18.85 16.98 23.25
N LYS A 868 -18.21 17.26 22.11
CA LYS A 868 -16.81 16.96 21.83
C LYS A 868 -16.16 18.07 21.03
N ILE A 869 -15.04 18.58 21.52
CA ILE A 869 -14.26 19.64 20.89
C ILE A 869 -12.80 19.23 20.90
N GLY A 870 -12.17 19.26 19.74
CA GLY A 870 -10.76 18.97 19.55
C GLY A 870 -10.10 20.03 18.69
N LEU A 871 -8.85 20.34 19.01
CA LEU A 871 -8.01 21.30 18.29
C LEU A 871 -6.68 20.62 17.96
N LEU A 872 -6.26 20.71 16.71
CA LEU A 872 -4.94 20.30 16.24
C LEU A 872 -4.35 21.45 15.44
N TRP A 873 -3.30 22.08 15.96
CA TRP A 873 -2.67 23.25 15.35
C TRP A 873 -1.21 22.97 15.03
N LYS A 874 -0.79 23.24 13.79
CA LYS A 874 0.59 23.09 13.34
C LYS A 874 1.18 24.45 12.93
N PRO A 875 1.67 25.27 13.89
CA PRO A 875 2.26 26.56 13.57
C PRO A 875 3.51 26.44 12.67
N THR A 876 4.22 25.31 12.78
CA THR A 876 5.32 24.96 11.87
C THR A 876 5.16 23.49 11.45
N PRO A 877 5.81 23.04 10.35
CA PRO A 877 5.85 21.62 10.00
C PRO A 877 6.45 20.72 11.08
N SER A 878 7.25 21.30 11.99
CA SER A 878 7.97 20.58 13.05
C SER A 878 7.22 20.52 14.39
N THR A 879 6.16 21.32 14.59
CA THR A 879 5.47 21.48 15.87
C THR A 879 3.99 21.19 15.71
N THR A 880 3.44 20.27 16.52
CA THR A 880 1.99 20.00 16.58
C THR A 880 1.49 20.26 17.99
N PHE A 881 0.59 21.23 18.14
CA PHE A 881 -0.16 21.50 19.36
C PHE A 881 -1.54 20.86 19.30
N ARG A 882 -2.00 20.36 20.45
CA ARG A 882 -3.28 19.67 20.54
C ARG A 882 -3.98 19.97 21.83
N ALA A 883 -5.30 20.09 21.73
CA ALA A 883 -6.17 20.17 22.87
C ALA A 883 -7.46 19.42 22.60
N ALA A 884 -8.07 18.85 23.64
CA ALA A 884 -9.39 18.25 23.55
C ALA A 884 -10.18 18.46 24.84
N TRP A 885 -11.48 18.61 24.67
CA TRP A 885 -12.48 18.55 25.73
C TRP A 885 -13.69 17.77 25.23
N PHE A 886 -14.11 16.75 25.98
CA PHE A 886 -15.32 16.02 25.62
C PHE A 886 -15.94 15.28 26.80
N LYS A 887 -17.24 14.96 26.63
CA LYS A 887 -17.99 14.05 27.50
C LYS A 887 -18.26 12.73 26.80
N THR A 888 -18.37 11.66 27.57
CA THR A 888 -18.63 10.32 27.06
C THR A 888 -19.36 9.47 28.10
N LEU A 889 -20.27 8.64 27.63
CA LEU A 889 -20.91 7.60 28.41
C LEU A 889 -20.35 6.23 27.99
N LYS A 890 -19.88 5.43 28.95
CA LYS A 890 -19.49 4.05 28.71
C LYS A 890 -20.76 3.20 28.55
N ARG A 891 -21.19 2.95 27.31
CA ARG A 891 -22.34 2.10 27.00
C ARG A 891 -21.99 0.59 26.98
N PRO A 892 -22.98 -0.31 27.12
CA PRO A 892 -22.83 -1.71 26.75
C PRO A 892 -22.51 -1.82 25.26
N LEU A 893 -21.57 -2.68 24.91
CA LEU A 893 -21.11 -2.93 23.55
C LEU A 893 -20.97 -4.42 23.33
N THR A 894 -21.59 -4.95 22.28
CA THR A 894 -21.44 -6.35 21.88
C THR A 894 -20.00 -6.57 21.43
N SER A 895 -19.33 -7.56 22.01
CA SER A 895 -17.90 -7.82 21.78
C SER A 895 -16.97 -6.62 22.08
N ASN A 896 -17.43 -5.63 22.86
CA ASN A 896 -16.68 -4.40 23.18
C ASN A 896 -16.29 -3.56 21.95
N GLN A 897 -17.04 -3.65 20.85
CA GLN A 897 -16.77 -2.93 19.60
C GLN A 897 -17.85 -1.90 19.28
N THR A 898 -17.47 -0.81 18.63
CA THR A 898 -18.40 0.19 18.05
C THR A 898 -17.76 0.84 16.83
N ILE A 899 -18.58 1.29 15.89
CA ILE A 899 -18.11 2.10 14.75
C ILE A 899 -17.98 3.60 15.08
N GLU A 900 -18.42 4.07 16.25
CA GLU A 900 -18.21 5.47 16.65
C GLU A 900 -16.69 5.81 16.75
N PRO A 901 -16.25 7.00 16.27
CA PRO A 901 -14.86 7.44 16.38
C PRO A 901 -14.29 7.29 17.79
N THR A 902 -13.12 6.66 17.92
CA THR A 902 -12.56 6.32 19.24
C THR A 902 -11.77 7.44 19.89
N GLN A 903 -11.53 8.57 19.21
CA GLN A 903 -10.66 9.64 19.72
C GLN A 903 -11.12 11.03 19.29
N VAL A 904 -10.74 12.03 20.08
CA VAL A 904 -10.90 13.46 19.77
C VAL A 904 -9.53 14.13 19.88
N ALA A 905 -9.00 14.66 18.76
CA ALA A 905 -7.66 15.27 18.67
C ALA A 905 -6.50 14.45 19.30
N GLY A 906 -6.60 13.12 19.21
CA GLY A 906 -5.61 12.16 19.70
C GLY A 906 -5.80 11.73 21.14
N PHE A 907 -6.91 12.08 21.79
CA PHE A 907 -7.28 11.64 23.12
C PHE A 907 -8.41 10.61 23.02
N ASN A 908 -8.14 9.39 23.49
CA ASN A 908 -9.08 8.26 23.45
C ASN A 908 -10.40 8.54 24.21
N GLN A 909 -11.50 8.14 23.62
CA GLN A 909 -12.85 8.26 24.16
C GLN A 909 -13.23 7.05 25.01
N PHE A 910 -12.94 5.84 24.52
CA PHE A 910 -13.47 4.61 25.08
C PHE A 910 -12.40 3.85 25.86
N PHE A 911 -12.59 3.77 27.18
CA PHE A 911 -11.79 2.94 28.07
C PHE A 911 -12.60 1.72 28.52
N ASP A 912 -11.90 0.67 28.98
CA ASP A 912 -12.49 -0.58 29.49
C ASP A 912 -13.19 -0.42 30.87
N ASP A 913 -13.79 0.75 31.11
CA ASP A 913 -14.51 1.15 32.32
C ASP A 913 -15.84 0.40 32.47
N THR A 914 -16.42 0.43 33.66
CA THR A 914 -17.75 -0.14 33.98
C THR A 914 -18.85 0.46 33.10
N ASN A 915 -19.78 -0.35 32.60
CA ASN A 915 -20.94 0.13 31.87
C ASN A 915 -21.74 1.15 32.70
N GLY A 916 -22.23 2.21 32.06
CA GLY A 916 -22.90 3.36 32.68
C GLY A 916 -21.97 4.46 33.21
N THR A 917 -20.64 4.26 33.18
CA THR A 917 -19.68 5.27 33.66
C THR A 917 -19.75 6.54 32.81
N LYS A 918 -19.92 7.68 33.48
CA LYS A 918 -19.90 9.01 32.85
C LYS A 918 -18.50 9.56 32.95
N THR A 919 -17.93 10.05 31.86
CA THR A 919 -16.58 10.62 31.86
C THR A 919 -16.60 12.02 31.24
N THR A 920 -15.93 12.97 31.90
CA THR A 920 -15.46 14.20 31.25
C THR A 920 -13.95 14.13 31.10
N ARG A 921 -13.43 14.42 29.91
CA ARG A 921 -12.00 14.35 29.62
C ARG A 921 -11.49 15.66 29.05
N TYR A 922 -10.30 16.03 29.52
CA TYR A 922 -9.52 17.17 29.06
C TYR A 922 -8.12 16.70 28.69
N GLY A 923 -7.50 17.33 27.70
CA GLY A 923 -6.13 17.00 27.34
C GLY A 923 -5.45 18.10 26.55
N VAL A 924 -4.14 18.23 26.75
CA VAL A 924 -3.26 19.11 25.98
C VAL A 924 -1.96 18.39 25.66
N ALA A 925 -1.40 18.63 24.48
CA ALA A 925 -0.12 18.06 24.08
C ALA A 925 0.64 18.97 23.10
N VAL A 926 1.96 18.87 23.14
CA VAL A 926 2.88 19.44 22.15
C VAL A 926 3.84 18.34 21.71
N ASP A 927 3.91 18.12 20.40
CA ASP A 927 4.80 17.17 19.76
C ASP A 927 5.75 17.96 18.85
N GLN A 928 7.07 17.76 19.02
CA GLN A 928 8.12 18.53 18.36
C GLN A 928 9.13 17.60 17.65
N THR A 929 9.38 17.90 16.38
CA THR A 929 10.52 17.37 15.63
C THR A 929 11.68 18.33 15.81
N LEU A 930 12.73 17.92 16.51
CA LEU A 930 13.90 18.75 16.83
C LEU A 930 14.94 18.69 15.70
N SER A 931 15.04 17.54 15.03
CA SER A 931 15.78 17.31 13.78
C SER A 931 15.19 16.09 13.07
N ASP A 932 15.69 15.74 11.89
CA ASP A 932 15.25 14.52 11.16
C ASP A 932 15.40 13.22 11.96
N ASN A 933 16.24 13.24 13.01
CA ASN A 933 16.61 12.07 13.81
C ASN A 933 16.20 12.19 15.29
N LEU A 934 15.71 13.35 15.75
CA LEU A 934 15.45 13.62 17.17
C LEU A 934 14.05 14.21 17.34
N PHE A 935 13.24 13.55 18.17
CA PHE A 935 11.84 13.88 18.38
C PHE A 935 11.56 13.96 19.88
N GLY A 936 10.74 14.92 20.30
CA GLY A 936 10.32 15.04 21.69
C GLY A 936 8.90 15.58 21.82
N GLY A 937 8.29 15.34 22.96
CA GLY A 937 6.93 15.85 23.19
C GLY A 937 6.50 15.76 24.64
N LEU A 938 5.47 16.55 24.96
CA LEU A 938 4.82 16.62 26.27
C LEU A 938 3.32 16.44 26.08
N SER A 939 2.69 15.64 26.95
CA SER A 939 1.24 15.47 26.95
C SER A 939 0.69 15.39 28.37
N MET A 940 -0.44 16.04 28.61
CA MET A 940 -1.18 15.98 29.87
C MET A 940 -2.65 15.70 29.58
N SER A 941 -3.27 14.83 30.38
CA SER A 941 -4.69 14.50 30.27
C SER A 941 -5.30 14.25 31.64
N TRP A 942 -6.54 14.68 31.79
CA TRP A 942 -7.33 14.58 33.01
C TRP A 942 -8.68 13.96 32.68
N ARG A 943 -9.16 13.08 33.56
CA ARG A 943 -10.47 12.44 33.45
C ARG A 943 -11.18 12.49 34.79
N ASP A 944 -12.43 12.94 34.76
CA ASP A 944 -13.34 12.90 35.89
C ASP A 944 -14.45 11.89 35.56
N LEU A 945 -14.55 10.84 36.37
CA LEU A 945 -15.44 9.70 36.14
C LEU A 945 -16.47 9.60 37.25
N GLY A 946 -17.72 9.36 36.87
CA GLY A 946 -18.80 8.93 37.77
C GLY A 946 -19.18 7.49 37.47
N ILE A 947 -18.79 6.57 38.34
CA ILE A 947 -18.91 5.12 38.17
C ILE A 947 -20.15 4.60 38.92
N PRO A 948 -21.11 3.95 38.25
CA PRO A 948 -22.29 3.38 38.91
C PRO A 948 -21.97 2.09 39.68
N VAL A 949 -22.67 1.86 40.80
CA VAL A 949 -22.55 0.67 41.67
C VAL A 949 -23.90 -0.09 41.75
N GLU A 950 -23.89 -1.42 41.93
CA GLU A 950 -25.08 -2.32 41.92
C GLU A 950 -26.32 -1.74 42.66
N ASN A 951 -27.49 -1.76 42.00
CA ASN A 951 -28.81 -1.35 42.51
C ASN A 951 -29.04 0.16 42.79
N LYS A 952 -28.45 1.06 42.00
CA LYS A 952 -28.78 2.51 41.98
C LYS A 952 -28.50 3.33 43.25
N LYS A 953 -27.96 2.75 44.33
CA LYS A 953 -27.84 3.48 45.61
C LYS A 953 -26.60 4.35 45.76
N PHE A 954 -25.54 4.09 44.99
CA PHE A 954 -24.22 4.70 45.20
C PHE A 954 -23.49 4.97 43.86
N GLN A 955 -22.72 6.05 43.81
CA GLN A 955 -21.84 6.40 42.68
C GLN A 955 -20.43 6.65 43.24
N PHE A 956 -19.42 5.98 42.68
CA PHE A 956 -18.03 6.32 42.99
C PHE A 956 -17.55 7.39 42.03
N ASP A 957 -17.01 8.48 42.59
CA ASP A 957 -16.30 9.47 41.80
C ASP A 957 -14.81 9.10 41.75
N GLN A 958 -14.24 9.17 40.55
CA GLN A 958 -12.84 8.85 40.30
C GLN A 958 -12.18 9.95 39.47
N GLU A 959 -11.02 10.43 39.94
CA GLU A 959 -10.17 11.36 39.20
C GLU A 959 -8.93 10.64 38.68
N GLU A 960 -8.61 10.84 37.40
CA GLU A 960 -7.38 10.34 36.80
C GLU A 960 -6.54 11.46 36.18
N ARG A 961 -5.23 11.44 36.44
CA ARG A 961 -4.27 12.39 35.88
C ARG A 961 -3.13 11.64 35.21
N PHE A 962 -2.88 11.95 33.95
CA PHE A 962 -1.83 11.33 33.13
C PHE A 962 -0.94 12.38 32.51
N HIS A 963 0.31 12.45 32.93
CA HIS A 963 1.30 13.36 32.35
C HIS A 963 2.45 12.54 31.75
N ARG A 964 2.98 12.98 30.61
CA ARG A 964 4.06 12.28 29.94
C ARG A 964 4.99 13.24 29.21
N ALA A 965 6.27 12.90 29.24
CA ALA A 965 7.31 13.48 28.40
C ALA A 965 8.04 12.35 27.67
N TYR A 966 8.45 12.57 26.42
CA TYR A 966 9.28 11.60 25.69
C TYR A 966 10.36 12.30 24.88
N LEU A 967 11.46 11.58 24.67
CA LEU A 967 12.55 11.95 23.76
C LEU A 967 13.05 10.70 23.04
N TYR A 968 13.03 10.73 21.71
CA TYR A 968 13.37 9.62 20.83
C TYR A 968 14.43 10.05 19.83
N TRP A 969 15.44 9.19 19.63
CA TRP A 969 16.62 9.54 18.86
C TRP A 969 17.11 8.38 17.98
N THR A 970 17.45 8.66 16.73
CA THR A 970 18.14 7.74 15.82
C THR A 970 19.53 8.29 15.48
N PRO A 971 20.53 8.12 16.36
CA PRO A 971 21.87 8.70 16.19
C PRO A 971 22.63 8.18 14.96
N THR A 972 22.33 6.96 14.53
CA THR A 972 22.96 6.30 13.38
C THR A 972 21.90 5.56 12.58
N THR A 973 22.23 5.06 11.39
CA THR A 973 21.32 4.27 10.54
C THR A 973 20.89 2.93 11.14
N ASN A 974 21.52 2.50 12.24
CA ASN A 974 21.39 1.16 12.79
C ASN A 974 20.98 1.16 14.28
N LEU A 975 20.80 2.33 14.90
CA LEU A 975 20.56 2.47 16.34
C LEU A 975 19.36 3.37 16.60
N SER A 976 18.46 2.96 17.49
CA SER A 976 17.44 3.83 18.08
C SER A 976 17.56 3.85 19.60
N ILE A 977 17.32 5.03 20.17
CA ILE A 977 17.36 5.30 21.60
C ILE A 977 16.03 5.96 21.98
N ARG A 978 15.45 5.54 23.10
CA ARG A 978 14.25 6.13 23.66
C ARG A 978 14.38 6.38 25.15
N THR A 979 13.78 7.47 25.58
CA THR A 979 13.51 7.76 27.00
C THR A 979 12.11 8.36 27.12
N GLU A 980 11.37 7.93 28.14
CA GLU A 980 10.09 8.53 28.49
C GLU A 980 10.03 8.77 30.00
N TYR A 981 9.25 9.75 30.42
CA TYR A 981 8.80 9.91 31.79
C TYR A 981 7.27 9.90 31.77
N SER A 982 6.65 9.02 32.55
CA SER A 982 5.19 9.01 32.73
C SER A 982 4.82 9.10 34.19
N PHE A 983 3.90 10.01 34.48
CA PHE A 983 3.25 10.17 35.77
C PHE A 983 1.78 9.81 35.63
N GLU A 984 1.30 8.97 36.53
CA GLU A 984 -0.10 8.54 36.60
C GLU A 984 -0.60 8.66 38.04
N GLN A 985 -1.77 9.25 38.20
CA GLN A 985 -2.46 9.30 39.49
C GLN A 985 -3.93 8.95 39.30
N ILE A 986 -4.41 8.01 40.10
CA ILE A 986 -5.82 7.62 40.19
C ILE A 986 -6.27 7.88 41.63
N ARG A 987 -7.37 8.61 41.81
CA ARG A 987 -8.02 8.83 43.10
C ARG A 987 -9.45 8.33 43.02
N LEU A 988 -9.86 7.51 43.97
CA LEU A 988 -11.18 6.94 44.06
C LEU A 988 -11.81 7.41 45.38
N ASP A 989 -12.95 8.08 45.29
CA ASP A 989 -13.73 8.45 46.47
C ASP A 989 -14.48 7.21 46.98
N LEU A 990 -14.10 6.73 48.16
CA LEU A 990 -14.69 5.56 48.81
C LEU A 990 -15.60 5.94 49.99
N SER A 991 -16.00 7.20 50.12
CA SER A 991 -16.87 7.68 51.20
C SER A 991 -18.19 6.90 51.32
N GLU A 992 -18.77 6.50 50.18
CA GLU A 992 -20.01 5.71 50.12
C GLU A 992 -19.80 4.19 50.33
N ALA A 993 -18.55 3.72 50.30
CA ALA A 993 -18.20 2.32 50.59
C ALA A 993 -16.91 2.21 51.42
N PRO A 994 -16.93 2.68 52.69
CA PRO A 994 -15.73 2.78 53.52
C PRO A 994 -15.13 1.41 53.90
N THR A 995 -15.89 0.34 53.73
CA THR A 995 -15.44 -1.05 53.91
C THR A 995 -14.91 -1.71 52.62
N SER A 996 -14.79 -0.94 51.54
CA SER A 996 -14.22 -1.42 50.29
C SER A 996 -12.71 -1.65 50.43
N PRO A 997 -12.17 -2.81 50.02
CA PRO A 997 -10.75 -3.07 50.14
C PRO A 997 -9.96 -2.48 48.95
N LEU A 998 -10.61 -1.67 48.10
CA LEU A 998 -10.01 -1.01 46.94
C LEU A 998 -9.02 0.10 47.35
N PRO A 999 -8.02 0.42 46.51
CA PRO A 999 -7.13 1.54 46.76
C PRO A 999 -7.88 2.87 46.58
N SER A 1000 -7.76 3.78 47.55
CA SER A 1000 -8.32 5.15 47.48
C SER A 1000 -7.45 6.08 46.64
N LYS A 1001 -6.13 5.81 46.59
CA LYS A 1001 -5.20 6.58 45.77
C LYS A 1001 -4.03 5.73 45.27
N ILE A 1002 -3.75 5.81 43.98
CA ILE A 1002 -2.55 5.24 43.35
C ILE A 1002 -1.77 6.37 42.70
N THR A 1003 -0.47 6.41 42.92
CA THR A 1003 0.45 7.32 42.23
C THR A 1003 1.63 6.52 41.70
N THR A 1004 1.87 6.59 40.39
CA THR A 1004 2.91 5.81 39.71
C THR A 1004 3.78 6.73 38.85
N HIS A 1005 5.09 6.65 39.08
CA HIS A 1005 6.11 7.22 38.21
C HIS A 1005 6.78 6.09 37.45
N LYS A 1006 6.95 6.24 36.12
CA LYS A 1006 7.67 5.26 35.29
C LYS A 1006 8.67 5.99 34.39
N VAL A 1007 9.88 5.46 34.30
CA VAL A 1007 10.96 5.94 33.42
C VAL A 1007 11.52 4.78 32.61
N PRO A 1008 10.93 4.48 31.42
CA PRO A 1008 11.52 3.52 30.50
C PRO A 1008 12.66 4.16 29.69
N LEU A 1009 13.81 3.49 29.70
CA LEU A 1009 14.97 3.76 28.84
C LEU A 1009 15.15 2.55 27.92
N GLY A 1010 15.30 2.78 26.62
CA GLY A 1010 15.44 1.69 25.66
C GLY A 1010 16.45 1.98 24.57
N ILE A 1011 17.16 0.93 24.16
CA ILE A 1011 18.08 0.95 23.02
C ILE A 1011 17.72 -0.23 22.12
N ARG A 1012 17.66 0.02 20.81
CA ARG A 1012 17.50 -1.03 19.79
C ARG A 1012 18.56 -0.90 18.72
N TYR A 1013 19.15 -2.03 18.35
CA TYR A 1013 20.15 -2.14 17.30
C TYR A 1013 19.63 -3.00 16.16
N PHE A 1014 19.89 -2.58 14.92
CA PHE A 1014 19.46 -3.24 13.69
C PHE A 1014 20.65 -3.41 12.74
N HIS A 1015 20.91 -4.64 12.31
CA HIS A 1015 21.93 -4.93 11.31
C HIS A 1015 21.29 -5.37 9.98
N PRO A 1016 21.81 -4.94 8.81
CA PRO A 1016 21.28 -5.32 7.49
C PRO A 1016 21.27 -6.84 7.21
N SER A 1017 22.00 -7.65 7.98
CA SER A 1017 21.94 -9.12 7.89
C SER A 1017 20.62 -9.71 8.38
N GLY A 1018 19.78 -8.92 9.06
CA GLY A 1018 18.55 -9.37 9.70
C GLY A 1018 18.65 -9.50 11.23
N ILE A 1019 19.86 -9.41 11.81
CA ILE A 1019 20.06 -9.45 13.27
C ILE A 1019 19.57 -8.15 13.88
N PHE A 1020 18.83 -8.26 15.00
CA PHE A 1020 18.48 -7.13 15.84
C PHE A 1020 18.62 -7.48 17.32
N ALA A 1021 18.83 -6.45 18.14
CA ALA A 1021 18.91 -6.59 19.59
C ALA A 1021 18.17 -5.43 20.25
N GLN A 1022 17.57 -5.68 21.41
CA GLN A 1022 16.91 -4.68 22.22
C GLN A 1022 17.25 -4.84 23.69
N LEU A 1023 17.45 -3.69 24.36
CA LEU A 1023 17.57 -3.58 25.80
C LEU A 1023 16.58 -2.51 26.26
N LYS A 1024 15.73 -2.84 27.24
CA LYS A 1024 14.79 -1.92 27.86
C LYS A 1024 14.93 -2.01 29.37
N THR A 1025 15.22 -0.89 30.00
CA THR A 1025 15.22 -0.75 31.46
C THR A 1025 14.07 0.16 31.86
N THR A 1026 13.26 -0.21 32.84
CA THR A 1026 12.12 0.59 33.29
C THR A 1026 12.18 0.74 34.79
N TYR A 1027 12.44 1.96 35.26
CA TYR A 1027 12.28 2.30 36.65
C TYR A 1027 10.80 2.55 36.94
N ILE A 1028 10.28 1.97 38.01
CA ILE A 1028 8.91 2.17 38.48
C ILE A 1028 8.96 2.53 39.96
N ASN A 1029 8.24 3.59 40.33
CA ASN A 1029 7.96 3.96 41.71
C ASN A 1029 6.45 4.09 41.85
N GLN A 1030 5.83 3.21 42.66
CA GLN A 1030 4.40 3.24 42.91
C GLN A 1030 4.12 3.43 44.41
N ARG A 1031 3.15 4.28 44.70
CA ARG A 1031 2.56 4.44 46.03
C ARG A 1031 1.06 4.23 45.94
N THR A 1032 0.54 3.41 46.85
CA THR A 1032 -0.87 3.03 46.93
C THR A 1032 -1.37 3.30 48.35
N VAL A 1033 -2.56 3.89 48.48
CA VAL A 1033 -3.21 4.17 49.77
C VAL A 1033 -4.50 3.37 49.84
N PHE A 1034 -4.74 2.69 50.96
CA PHE A 1034 -5.97 1.95 51.23
C PHE A 1034 -6.66 2.54 52.47
N ASP A 1035 -7.92 2.96 52.34
CA ASP A 1035 -8.65 3.60 53.44
C ASP A 1035 -9.23 2.59 54.45
N PHE A 1036 -9.35 1.32 54.05
CA PHE A 1036 -9.97 0.23 54.83
C PHE A 1036 -9.35 0.00 56.23
N PHE A 1037 -8.05 0.26 56.42
CA PHE A 1037 -7.36 0.09 57.71
C PHE A 1037 -6.80 1.40 58.31
N LYS A 1038 -7.07 2.58 57.72
CA LYS A 1038 -6.51 3.90 58.10
C LYS A 1038 -4.97 4.01 58.27
N THR A 1039 -4.22 2.92 58.04
CA THR A 1039 -2.76 2.81 58.28
C THR A 1039 -2.01 2.05 57.18
N ASP A 1040 -2.72 1.50 56.18
CA ASP A 1040 -2.13 0.63 55.18
C ASP A 1040 -1.88 1.43 53.89
N SER A 1041 -0.68 2.00 53.78
CA SER A 1041 -0.18 2.56 52.52
C SER A 1041 0.98 1.70 52.01
N GLY A 1042 0.86 1.21 50.78
CA GLY A 1042 1.91 0.49 50.09
C GLY A 1042 2.83 1.45 49.34
N HIS A 1043 4.14 1.21 49.39
CA HIS A 1043 5.11 1.91 48.56
C HIS A 1043 6.18 0.92 48.10
N ASP A 1044 6.50 0.95 46.81
CA ASP A 1044 7.58 0.15 46.26
C ASP A 1044 8.27 0.87 45.09
N GLN A 1045 9.55 0.56 44.90
CA GLN A 1045 10.39 1.06 43.82
C GLN A 1045 11.26 -0.06 43.27
N PHE A 1046 11.26 -0.24 41.96
CA PHE A 1046 11.92 -1.38 41.34
C PHE A 1046 12.32 -1.11 39.89
N TRP A 1047 13.20 -1.97 39.37
CA TRP A 1047 13.68 -1.91 38.00
C TRP A 1047 13.29 -3.17 37.23
N LEU A 1048 12.61 -2.98 36.10
CA LEU A 1048 12.39 -4.05 35.12
C LEU A 1048 13.43 -3.94 34.02
N VAL A 1049 14.21 -5.01 33.82
CA VAL A 1049 15.20 -5.08 32.73
C VAL A 1049 14.80 -6.18 31.75
N ASP A 1050 14.39 -5.77 30.56
CA ASP A 1050 14.03 -6.67 29.47
C ASP A 1050 15.12 -6.64 28.39
N THR A 1051 15.48 -7.81 27.87
CA THR A 1051 16.41 -7.93 26.75
C THR A 1051 15.91 -8.94 25.74
N ALA A 1052 16.17 -8.71 24.45
CA ALA A 1052 15.96 -9.73 23.43
C ALA A 1052 16.93 -9.56 22.27
N VAL A 1053 17.25 -10.69 21.64
CA VAL A 1053 17.97 -10.76 20.37
C VAL A 1053 17.07 -11.50 19.40
N GLY A 1054 17.05 -11.05 18.16
CA GLY A 1054 16.30 -11.74 17.12
C GLY A 1054 16.97 -11.69 15.78
N TYR A 1055 16.43 -12.52 14.89
CA TYR A 1055 16.88 -12.66 13.52
C TYR A 1055 15.67 -12.64 12.60
N ARG A 1056 15.65 -11.66 11.69
CA ARG A 1056 14.66 -11.58 10.61
C ARG A 1056 15.18 -12.40 9.44
N PHE A 1057 14.44 -13.46 9.09
CA PHE A 1057 14.84 -14.38 8.02
C PHE A 1057 14.83 -13.68 6.66
N PRO A 1058 15.79 -14.02 5.76
CA PRO A 1058 15.79 -13.53 4.38
C PRO A 1058 14.49 -13.82 3.64
N LYS A 1059 14.24 -13.10 2.54
CA LYS A 1059 13.03 -13.24 1.69
C LYS A 1059 11.71 -13.01 2.45
N ARG A 1060 11.76 -12.38 3.62
CA ARG A 1060 10.59 -12.09 4.47
C ARG A 1060 9.87 -13.38 4.90
N LEU A 1061 10.63 -14.43 5.25
CA LEU A 1061 10.08 -15.72 5.67
C LEU A 1061 9.54 -15.70 7.11
N GLY A 1062 10.09 -14.83 7.98
CA GLY A 1062 9.73 -14.86 9.39
C GLY A 1062 10.68 -14.08 10.30
N ILE A 1063 10.45 -14.19 11.60
CA ILE A 1063 11.33 -13.71 12.66
C ILE A 1063 11.48 -14.79 13.74
N LEU A 1064 12.70 -14.99 14.20
CA LEU A 1064 13.00 -15.68 15.47
C LEU A 1064 13.40 -14.62 16.50
N THR A 1065 12.82 -14.67 17.69
CA THR A 1065 13.19 -13.81 18.83
C THR A 1065 13.44 -14.68 20.06
N ILE A 1066 14.56 -14.45 20.73
CA ILE A 1066 14.88 -15.04 22.03
C ILE A 1066 15.11 -13.90 23.00
N GLY A 1067 14.47 -13.97 24.16
CA GLY A 1067 14.56 -12.88 25.12
C GLY A 1067 14.32 -13.30 26.56
N VAL A 1068 14.57 -12.34 27.43
CA VAL A 1068 14.35 -12.47 28.87
C VAL A 1068 13.60 -11.22 29.33
N LYS A 1069 12.46 -11.42 29.96
CA LYS A 1069 11.70 -10.40 30.68
C LYS A 1069 12.16 -10.37 32.13
N ASN A 1070 12.31 -9.16 32.68
CA ASN A 1070 12.68 -8.91 34.06
C ASN A 1070 13.94 -9.69 34.54
N LEU A 1071 15.12 -9.29 34.06
CA LEU A 1071 16.39 -9.97 34.32
C LEU A 1071 16.76 -10.03 35.80
N PHE A 1072 16.46 -8.99 36.58
CA PHE A 1072 17.06 -8.83 37.92
C PHE A 1072 16.04 -8.83 39.06
N ASP A 1073 15.06 -7.94 39.05
CA ASP A 1073 14.24 -7.65 40.24
C ASP A 1073 13.05 -8.61 40.39
N LYS A 1074 13.13 -9.51 41.37
CA LYS A 1074 12.08 -10.51 41.63
C LYS A 1074 11.18 -10.22 42.82
N GLN A 1075 11.45 -9.16 43.57
CA GLN A 1075 10.87 -8.96 44.89
C GLN A 1075 10.11 -7.64 45.02
N PHE A 1076 9.33 -7.28 43.99
CA PHE A 1076 8.48 -6.09 44.04
C PHE A 1076 6.99 -6.38 44.16
N SER A 1077 6.26 -5.38 44.65
CA SER A 1077 4.81 -5.25 44.80
C SER A 1077 4.29 -4.18 43.84
N PHE A 1078 3.16 -4.45 43.19
CA PHE A 1078 2.57 -3.54 42.21
C PHE A 1078 1.05 -3.70 42.16
N GLU A 1079 0.33 -2.59 42.23
CA GLU A 1079 -1.12 -2.51 42.07
C GLU A 1079 -1.48 -2.32 40.60
N GLY A 1080 -2.30 -3.25 40.10
CA GLY A 1080 -2.80 -3.28 38.73
C GLY A 1080 -4.00 -2.40 38.44
N TYR A 1081 -4.55 -2.52 37.23
CA TYR A 1081 -5.77 -1.80 36.83
C TYR A 1081 -7.06 -2.60 37.02
N ASN A 1082 -7.01 -3.81 37.58
CA ASN A 1082 -8.18 -4.69 37.64
C ASN A 1082 -9.36 -4.12 38.45
N PHE A 1083 -9.09 -3.20 39.40
CA PHE A 1083 -10.12 -2.55 40.20
C PHE A 1083 -11.00 -1.55 39.41
N SER A 1084 -10.54 -1.07 38.26
CA SER A 1084 -11.18 0.00 37.50
C SER A 1084 -11.74 -0.46 36.15
N THR A 1085 -12.09 -1.75 36.01
CA THR A 1085 -12.52 -2.32 34.72
C THR A 1085 -13.80 -3.14 34.81
N ALA A 1086 -14.54 -3.20 33.69
CA ALA A 1086 -15.77 -4.00 33.57
C ALA A 1086 -15.55 -5.50 33.34
N SER A 1087 -14.31 -5.95 33.09
CA SER A 1087 -14.05 -7.34 32.70
C SER A 1087 -14.24 -8.30 33.87
N ALA A 1088 -15.23 -9.20 33.76
CA ALA A 1088 -15.48 -10.25 34.76
C ALA A 1088 -14.32 -11.27 34.87
N ILE A 1089 -13.55 -11.43 33.78
CA ILE A 1089 -12.37 -12.31 33.73
C ILE A 1089 -11.17 -11.61 34.39
N GLY A 1090 -11.04 -10.30 34.21
CA GLY A 1090 -9.87 -9.50 34.61
C GLY A 1090 -8.83 -9.42 33.48
N PHE A 1091 -7.77 -8.65 33.70
CA PHE A 1091 -6.65 -8.49 32.77
C PHE A 1091 -5.34 -8.97 33.41
N LYS A 1092 -4.50 -9.64 32.62
CA LYS A 1092 -3.14 -9.97 33.02
C LYS A 1092 -2.27 -8.72 32.83
N ASN A 1093 -1.66 -8.25 33.92
CA ASN A 1093 -0.83 -7.05 33.86
C ASN A 1093 0.54 -7.31 33.26
N ALA A 1094 1.09 -6.24 32.68
CA ALA A 1094 2.41 -6.21 32.06
C ALA A 1094 3.58 -6.37 33.05
N THR A 1095 3.43 -5.82 34.26
CA THR A 1095 4.51 -5.78 35.25
C THR A 1095 4.47 -7.06 36.09
N GLN A 1096 5.42 -7.97 35.93
CA GLN A 1096 5.44 -9.23 36.71
C GLN A 1096 6.77 -9.46 37.44
N PRO A 1097 6.71 -9.95 38.68
CA PRO A 1097 7.91 -10.13 39.51
C PRO A 1097 8.80 -11.27 39.04
N GLU A 1098 8.29 -12.21 38.25
CA GLU A 1098 9.11 -13.34 37.83
C GLU A 1098 9.96 -13.03 36.59
N ARG A 1099 11.15 -13.65 36.53
CA ARG A 1099 12.00 -13.64 35.34
C ARG A 1099 11.47 -14.67 34.36
N ILE A 1100 11.15 -14.24 33.14
CA ILE A 1100 10.62 -15.13 32.10
C ILE A 1100 11.57 -15.16 30.92
N VAL A 1101 12.16 -16.32 30.67
CA VAL A 1101 12.90 -16.59 29.42
C VAL A 1101 11.90 -17.06 28.38
N PHE A 1102 11.99 -16.56 27.15
CA PHE A 1102 11.10 -16.94 26.07
C PHE A 1102 11.85 -17.10 24.74
N ALA A 1103 11.31 -17.98 23.90
CA ALA A 1103 11.64 -18.08 22.49
C ALA A 1103 10.34 -18.00 21.69
N ARG A 1104 10.35 -17.17 20.65
CA ARG A 1104 9.19 -16.96 19.78
C ARG A 1104 9.61 -17.06 18.33
N LEU A 1105 8.84 -17.80 17.56
CA LEU A 1105 9.03 -18.00 16.13
C LEU A 1105 7.77 -17.56 15.40
N LEU A 1106 7.95 -16.74 14.37
CA LEU A 1106 6.90 -16.31 13.47
C LEU A 1106 7.32 -16.63 12.05
N LEU A 1107 6.47 -17.34 11.32
CA LEU A 1107 6.65 -17.72 9.93
C LEU A 1107 5.49 -17.22 9.07
N SER A 1108 5.82 -16.77 7.86
CA SER A 1108 4.83 -16.36 6.86
C SER A 1108 5.19 -16.96 5.50
N PHE A 1109 4.24 -17.70 4.95
CA PHE A 1109 4.33 -18.35 3.65
C PHE A 1109 3.25 -17.76 2.76
N ASN A 1110 3.67 -17.01 1.74
CA ASN A 1110 2.75 -16.31 0.85
C ASN A 1110 3.01 -16.72 -0.60
#